data_AF-A0A1N7SIT8-F1
#
_entry.id   AF-A0A1N7SIT8-F1
#
_cell.length_a   1.000
_cell.length_b   1.000
_cell.length_c   1.000
_cell.angle_alpha   90.00
_cell.angle_beta   90.00
_cell.angle_gamma   90.00
#
_symmetry.space_group_name_H-M   'P 1'
#
loop_
_entity.id
_entity.type
_entity.pdbx_description
1 polymer ?
#
loop_
_entity_poly.entity_id
_entity_poly.type
_entity_poly.pdbx_seq_one_letter_code
_entity_poly.pdbx_strand_id
1 'polypeptide(L)'
;MFGKLTLDAIPYHEPIIMGTLGVVIVLGLALLGAVTYAGKWTYLWKEWITSVDHKRIGVMYIILALVMLLRGFADAIMMRAQQAIAFNDAAGYLPPHHYDQIFTAHGVIMIFFVATPLILGLMNVVVPLQLGARDVAYPFVNSLSFWLSVVGALLVMISMFVGDFAATGWVAYPPLSELGYSPTAGVDYYIWSLQVSGLGTTLSGINFIVTILRMRAPGLNLMKMPVFCWTALITNILIVAVFPVLTGTLALLTADRYLDMHFFTNELGGNAMMYINLIWVWGHPEVYILILPAFGAFSEIIATFSGKPLFGYKSMVYATSSIGILSFFVWLHHFFTMGSGANVNAFFGIMTSIISIPTGVKLFNWLFTMYRGRIRYHSSTLWTIGFMVTFAVGGMTGVLLAVPGADFVLHNSLFLVAHFHNVIIGGVVFGCLAGISYWFPKVFGFTLDEFWGKVAFWCWLVGYWLAFTPLYILGFEGMTRRMNHYSVPEWHPWLIVALVGAMIVGMGILALLIQFAVSIRNREQNRDLTGDPWDGRSLEWSTSSPAPFYNFAIVPVITSLEQHWDNKKSGRAHARPAKYEDIHMPRNTGAGVIISAFSMLFCFAMVWHMWVFAIVGLIGMIATFIARTYDQDVDYYVPAAEVARIESERFEKLAEAA
;
A
#
# COMPACT_ATOMS: atom_id res chain seq x y z
N MET A 1 23.16 -15.51 -22.05
CA MET A 1 23.33 -16.80 -22.77
C MET A 1 22.02 -17.62 -22.65
N PHE A 2 20.84 -17.14 -23.05
CA PHE A 2 20.27 -17.17 -24.43
C PHE A 2 19.19 -16.07 -24.60
N GLY A 3 19.58 -14.79 -24.61
CA GLY A 3 18.66 -13.63 -24.71
C GLY A 3 19.42 -12.32 -24.94
N LYS A 4 18.76 -11.16 -24.78
CA LYS A 4 19.33 -9.81 -24.99
C LYS A 4 20.37 -9.38 -23.93
N LEU A 5 20.47 -10.11 -22.82
CA LEU A 5 21.32 -9.76 -21.68
C LEU A 5 22.82 -9.92 -22.01
N THR A 6 23.56 -8.80 -21.95
CA THR A 6 25.02 -8.73 -22.08
C THR A 6 25.66 -8.10 -20.84
N LEU A 7 26.98 -8.10 -20.73
CA LEU A 7 27.68 -7.37 -19.66
C LEU A 7 27.46 -5.87 -19.74
N ASP A 8 27.20 -5.34 -20.94
CA ASP A 8 26.94 -3.91 -21.17
C ASP A 8 25.58 -3.45 -20.60
N ALA A 9 24.72 -4.40 -20.21
CA ALA A 9 23.48 -4.09 -19.49
C ALA A 9 23.74 -3.56 -18.08
N ILE A 10 24.94 -3.74 -17.52
CA ILE A 10 25.29 -3.17 -16.22
C ILE A 10 25.90 -1.78 -16.45
N PRO A 11 25.37 -0.72 -15.81
CA PRO A 11 25.84 0.65 -16.04
C PRO A 11 27.16 0.94 -15.30
N TYR A 12 28.24 0.24 -15.67
CA TYR A 12 29.57 0.37 -15.05
C TYR A 12 30.14 1.79 -15.08
N HIS A 13 29.69 2.61 -16.02
CA HIS A 13 30.14 3.99 -16.20
C HIS A 13 29.40 4.98 -15.27
N GLU A 14 28.31 4.58 -14.61
CA GLU A 14 27.46 5.46 -13.82
C GLU A 14 27.83 5.44 -12.33
N PRO A 15 28.49 6.48 -11.79
CA PRO A 15 29.02 6.44 -10.43
C PRO A 15 27.93 6.36 -9.36
N ILE A 16 26.78 7.00 -9.60
CA ILE A 16 25.66 7.02 -8.65
C ILE A 16 25.06 5.61 -8.51
N ILE A 17 24.83 4.93 -9.63
CA ILE A 17 24.24 3.60 -9.65
C ILE A 17 25.22 2.57 -9.08
N MET A 18 26.48 2.59 -9.52
CA MET A 18 27.51 1.67 -9.04
C MET A 18 27.86 1.88 -7.56
N GLY A 19 27.89 3.14 -7.10
CA GLY A 19 28.03 3.46 -5.69
C GLY A 19 26.87 2.89 -4.87
N THR A 20 25.64 3.05 -5.36
CA THR A 20 24.44 2.46 -4.73
C THR A 20 24.52 0.94 -4.69
N LEU A 21 24.92 0.29 -5.80
CA LEU A 21 25.11 -1.16 -5.86
C LEU A 21 26.12 -1.64 -4.81
N GLY A 22 27.24 -0.92 -4.65
CA GLY A 22 28.24 -1.21 -3.62
C GLY A 22 27.65 -1.17 -2.20
N VAL A 23 26.88 -0.13 -1.88
CA VAL A 23 26.19 -0.01 -0.59
C VAL A 23 25.17 -1.14 -0.39
N VAL A 24 24.36 -1.44 -1.40
CA VAL A 24 23.37 -2.52 -1.34
C VAL A 24 24.03 -3.88 -1.13
N ILE A 25 25.13 -4.18 -1.83
CA ILE A 25 25.89 -5.43 -1.63
C ILE A 25 26.45 -5.50 -0.21
N VAL A 26 27.07 -4.43 0.29
CA VAL A 26 27.62 -4.41 1.66
C VAL A 26 26.53 -4.61 2.70
N LEU A 27 25.41 -3.89 2.60
CA LEU A 27 24.27 -4.05 3.52
C LEU A 27 23.63 -5.43 3.42
N GLY A 28 23.51 -5.98 2.20
CA GLY A 28 23.00 -7.32 1.96
C GLY A 28 23.89 -8.39 2.58
N LEU A 29 25.21 -8.31 2.39
CA LEU A 29 26.19 -9.20 3.01
C LEU A 29 26.22 -9.05 4.54
N ALA A 30 26.12 -7.83 5.05
CA ALA A 30 26.04 -7.57 6.49
C ALA A 30 24.79 -8.21 7.12
N LEU A 31 23.62 -8.08 6.46
CA LEU A 31 22.39 -8.72 6.91
C LEU A 31 22.49 -10.25 6.84
N LEU A 32 23.01 -10.79 5.73
CA LEU A 32 23.24 -12.23 5.56
C LEU A 32 24.19 -12.78 6.63
N GLY A 33 25.27 -12.06 6.89
CA GLY A 33 26.24 -12.36 7.94
C GLY A 33 25.60 -12.31 9.34
N ALA A 34 24.79 -11.29 9.62
CA ALA A 34 24.09 -11.16 10.90
C ALA A 34 23.07 -12.29 11.14
N VAL A 35 22.29 -12.67 10.13
CA VAL A 35 21.33 -13.78 10.20
C VAL A 35 22.05 -15.11 10.43
N THR A 36 23.17 -15.33 9.72
CA THR A 36 23.98 -16.54 9.83
C THR A 36 24.66 -16.62 11.19
N TYR A 37 25.28 -15.53 11.66
CA TYR A 37 25.91 -15.44 12.97
C TYR A 37 24.91 -15.66 14.11
N ALA A 38 23.70 -15.11 14.00
CA ALA A 38 22.63 -15.31 14.98
C ALA A 38 21.92 -16.67 14.88
N GLY A 39 22.26 -17.51 13.89
CA GLY A 39 21.65 -18.83 13.67
C GLY A 39 20.15 -18.78 13.38
N LYS A 40 19.65 -17.71 12.73
CA LYS A 40 18.20 -17.46 12.57
C LYS A 40 17.57 -18.01 11.28
N TRP A 41 18.33 -18.72 10.44
CA TRP A 41 17.83 -19.30 9.19
C TRP A 41 16.61 -20.20 9.36
N THR A 42 16.68 -21.18 10.27
CA THR A 42 15.57 -22.12 10.51
C THR A 42 14.33 -21.41 11.06
N TYR A 43 14.53 -20.41 11.93
CA TYR A 43 13.45 -19.60 12.46
C TYR A 43 12.77 -18.78 11.36
N LEU A 44 13.54 -18.06 10.54
CA LEU A 44 12.99 -17.29 9.42
C LEU A 44 12.22 -18.17 8.44
N TRP A 45 12.78 -19.34 8.10
CA TRP A 45 12.12 -20.27 7.21
C TRP A 45 10.79 -20.77 7.79
N LYS A 46 10.82 -21.37 8.98
CA LYS A 46 9.65 -22.02 9.59
C LYS A 46 8.58 -21.04 10.08
N GLU A 47 8.97 -19.86 10.54
CA GLU A 47 8.06 -18.93 11.19
C GLU A 47 7.58 -17.81 10.27
N TRP A 48 8.40 -17.32 9.33
CA TRP A 48 8.04 -16.14 8.54
C TRP A 48 7.85 -16.48 7.06
N ILE A 49 8.87 -17.08 6.43
CA ILE A 49 8.90 -17.27 4.98
C ILE A 49 7.79 -18.23 4.52
N THR A 50 7.60 -19.33 5.23
CA THR A 50 6.56 -20.33 4.92
C THR A 50 5.23 -20.07 5.66
N SER A 51 5.10 -18.94 6.36
CA SER A 51 3.93 -18.64 7.17
C SER A 51 2.68 -18.52 6.32
N VAL A 52 1.57 -19.02 6.85
CA VAL A 52 0.21 -18.75 6.33
C VAL A 52 -0.60 -17.83 7.25
N ASP A 53 -0.12 -17.57 8.47
CA ASP A 53 -0.76 -16.66 9.43
C ASP A 53 -0.87 -15.24 8.86
N HIS A 54 -2.11 -14.75 8.72
CA HIS A 54 -2.44 -13.41 8.25
C HIS A 54 -1.70 -12.29 8.98
N LYS A 55 -1.39 -12.45 10.28
CA LYS A 55 -0.65 -11.45 11.07
C LYS A 55 0.78 -11.31 10.56
N ARG A 56 1.46 -12.44 10.33
CA ARG A 56 2.85 -12.46 9.84
C ARG A 56 2.94 -12.01 8.40
N ILE A 57 2.03 -12.47 7.53
CA ILE A 57 1.93 -11.98 6.15
C ILE A 57 1.71 -10.46 6.12
N GLY A 58 0.80 -9.95 6.97
CA GLY A 58 0.54 -8.51 7.09
C GLY A 58 1.78 -7.71 7.51
N VAL A 59 2.55 -8.21 8.48
CA VAL A 59 3.83 -7.59 8.89
C VAL A 59 4.84 -7.59 7.75
N MET A 60 4.97 -8.69 7.00
CA MET A 60 5.90 -8.75 5.88
C MET A 60 5.51 -7.78 4.75
N TYR A 61 4.22 -7.60 4.47
CA TYR A 61 3.71 -6.57 3.57
C TYR A 61 4.11 -5.15 4.03
N ILE A 62 3.95 -4.84 5.31
CA ILE A 62 4.33 -3.54 5.88
C ILE A 62 5.85 -3.34 5.79
N ILE A 63 6.66 -4.36 6.09
CA ILE A 63 8.12 -4.29 5.98
C ILE A 63 8.54 -4.04 4.52
N LEU A 64 7.97 -4.77 3.56
CA LEU A 64 8.21 -4.54 2.13
C LEU A 64 7.95 -3.08 1.77
N ALA A 65 6.79 -2.56 2.17
CA ALA A 65 6.43 -1.16 1.95
C ALA A 65 7.41 -0.17 2.58
N LEU A 66 7.84 -0.38 3.82
CA LEU A 66 8.76 0.52 4.51
C LEU A 66 10.16 0.53 3.87
N VAL A 67 10.63 -0.62 3.38
CA VAL A 67 11.91 -0.69 2.63
C VAL A 67 11.76 0.02 1.28
N MET A 68 10.67 -0.22 0.56
CA MET A 68 10.40 0.44 -0.72
C MET A 68 10.14 1.94 -0.57
N LEU A 69 9.64 2.39 0.59
CA LEU A 69 9.49 3.81 0.92
C LEU A 69 10.84 4.52 0.95
N LEU A 70 11.89 3.89 1.49
CA LEU A 70 13.24 4.46 1.48
C LEU A 70 13.74 4.68 0.06
N ARG A 71 13.51 3.70 -0.82
CA ARG A 71 13.83 3.82 -2.24
C ARG A 71 12.98 4.88 -2.95
N GLY A 72 11.66 4.89 -2.73
CA GLY A 72 10.77 5.89 -3.32
C GLY A 72 11.14 7.31 -2.89
N PHE A 73 11.48 7.50 -1.61
CA PHE A 73 11.90 8.80 -1.09
C PHE A 73 13.30 9.22 -1.57
N ALA A 74 14.24 8.28 -1.73
CA ALA A 74 15.54 8.56 -2.33
C ALA A 74 15.39 9.18 -3.74
N ASP A 75 14.47 8.65 -4.56
CA ASP A 75 14.16 9.28 -5.85
C ASP A 75 13.52 10.65 -5.72
N ALA A 76 12.59 10.82 -4.77
CA ALA A 76 11.93 12.10 -4.56
C ALA A 76 12.94 13.20 -4.23
N ILE A 77 13.88 12.93 -3.32
CA ILE A 77 14.90 13.90 -2.97
C ILE A 77 15.89 14.13 -4.11
N MET A 78 16.23 13.10 -4.90
CA MET A 78 17.06 13.27 -6.10
C MET A 78 16.38 14.15 -7.15
N MET A 79 15.09 13.92 -7.44
CA MET A 79 14.34 14.78 -8.37
C MET A 79 14.27 16.23 -7.88
N ARG A 80 13.99 16.42 -6.58
CA ARG A 80 13.91 17.78 -6.00
C ARG A 80 15.26 18.48 -6.00
N ALA A 81 16.35 17.77 -5.71
CA ALA A 81 17.70 18.31 -5.77
C ALA A 81 18.08 18.69 -7.22
N GLN A 82 17.77 17.84 -8.20
CA GLN A 82 17.97 18.19 -9.61
C GLN A 82 17.19 19.46 -9.97
N GLN A 83 15.90 19.57 -9.65
CA GLN A 83 15.11 20.78 -9.94
C GLN A 83 15.57 22.01 -9.17
N ALA A 84 16.20 21.86 -8.00
CA ALA A 84 16.78 22.98 -7.28
C ALA A 84 18.10 23.46 -7.90
N ILE A 85 18.88 22.58 -8.55
CA ILE A 85 20.22 22.91 -9.07
C ILE A 85 20.18 23.25 -10.56
N ALA A 86 19.34 22.58 -11.33
CA ALA A 86 19.29 22.65 -12.80
C ALA A 86 18.50 23.86 -13.30
N PHE A 87 18.99 25.05 -12.95
CA PHE A 87 18.42 26.35 -13.29
C PHE A 87 19.36 27.13 -14.22
N ASN A 88 18.80 27.75 -15.26
CA ASN A 88 19.54 28.53 -16.26
C ASN A 88 20.68 27.71 -16.90
N ASP A 89 21.93 28.17 -16.81
CA ASP A 89 23.06 27.50 -17.47
C ASP A 89 23.54 26.25 -16.72
N ALA A 90 23.02 25.98 -15.51
CA ALA A 90 23.35 24.79 -14.75
C ALA A 90 22.58 23.58 -15.28
N ALA A 91 23.30 22.58 -15.81
CA ALA A 91 22.71 21.33 -16.28
C ALA A 91 22.20 20.41 -15.14
N GLY A 92 22.64 20.66 -13.90
CA GLY A 92 22.43 19.75 -12.77
C GLY A 92 23.28 18.49 -12.87
N TYR A 93 22.81 17.40 -12.25
CA TYR A 93 23.55 16.14 -12.16
C TYR A 93 22.77 14.91 -12.67
N LEU A 94 21.47 15.06 -12.97
CA LEU A 94 20.65 14.01 -13.59
C LEU A 94 20.35 14.37 -15.05
N PRO A 95 21.00 13.68 -16.02
CA PRO A 95 20.62 13.76 -17.42
C PRO A 95 19.15 13.34 -17.64
N PRO A 96 18.50 13.79 -18.73
CA PRO A 96 17.10 13.45 -19.02
C PRO A 96 16.80 11.95 -18.94
N HIS A 97 17.66 11.13 -19.56
CA HIS A 97 17.51 9.66 -19.55
C HIS A 97 17.35 9.10 -18.12
N HIS A 98 18.17 9.56 -17.17
CA HIS A 98 18.11 9.12 -15.79
C HIS A 98 16.96 9.75 -15.02
N TYR A 99 16.72 11.03 -15.22
CA TYR A 99 15.61 11.73 -14.57
C TYR A 99 14.27 11.08 -14.91
N ASP A 100 14.09 10.67 -16.16
CA ASP A 100 12.87 10.07 -16.66
C ASP A 100 12.64 8.67 -16.10
N GLN A 101 13.70 7.88 -15.98
CA GLN A 101 13.65 6.60 -15.27
C GLN A 101 13.32 6.78 -13.79
N ILE A 102 13.94 7.76 -13.13
CA ILE A 102 13.76 8.05 -11.70
C ILE A 102 12.30 8.45 -11.42
N PHE A 103 11.72 9.41 -12.14
CA PHE A 103 10.32 9.77 -11.84
C PHE A 103 9.34 8.64 -12.17
N THR A 104 9.67 7.80 -13.15
CA THR A 104 8.86 6.64 -13.51
C THR A 104 8.92 5.58 -12.42
N ALA A 105 10.12 5.20 -11.99
CA ALA A 105 10.35 4.26 -10.89
C ALA A 105 9.74 4.78 -9.58
N HIS A 106 9.94 6.05 -9.23
CA HIS A 106 9.31 6.68 -8.06
C HIS A 106 7.79 6.49 -8.04
N GLY A 107 7.11 6.86 -9.13
CA GLY A 107 5.65 6.75 -9.22
C GLY A 107 5.18 5.30 -9.08
N VAL A 108 5.84 4.36 -9.78
CA VAL A 108 5.53 2.93 -9.70
C VAL A 108 5.74 2.39 -8.29
N ILE A 109 6.88 2.70 -7.67
CA ILE A 109 7.24 2.23 -6.33
C ILE A 109 6.26 2.77 -5.30
N MET A 110 5.98 4.07 -5.30
CA MET A 110 5.13 4.68 -4.28
C MET A 110 3.68 4.17 -4.34
N ILE A 111 3.14 3.94 -5.53
CA ILE A 111 1.78 3.43 -5.69
C ILE A 111 1.73 1.92 -5.44
N PHE A 112 2.47 1.12 -6.20
CA PHE A 112 2.31 -0.33 -6.21
C PHE A 112 3.10 -1.07 -5.13
N PHE A 113 4.21 -0.49 -4.65
CA PHE A 113 5.13 -1.17 -3.75
C PHE A 113 5.28 -0.49 -2.38
N VAL A 114 4.64 0.66 -2.17
CA VAL A 114 4.49 1.31 -0.86
C VAL A 114 3.02 1.38 -0.46
N ALA A 115 2.19 2.11 -1.20
CA ALA A 115 0.80 2.34 -0.81
C ALA A 115 -0.03 1.04 -0.80
N THR A 116 -0.02 0.27 -1.89
CA THR A 116 -0.78 -0.99 -1.97
C THR A 116 -0.33 -2.01 -0.89
N PRO A 117 0.98 -2.29 -0.69
CA PRO A 117 1.44 -3.19 0.39
C PRO A 117 1.12 -2.69 1.80
N LEU A 118 1.20 -1.38 2.10
CA LEU A 118 0.80 -0.86 3.40
C LEU A 118 -0.66 -1.16 3.72
N ILE A 119 -1.55 -0.88 2.75
CA ILE A 119 -2.98 -1.08 2.90
C ILE A 119 -3.33 -2.57 3.01
N LEU A 120 -2.79 -3.42 2.13
CA LEU A 120 -2.98 -4.87 2.19
C LEU A 120 -2.39 -5.46 3.47
N GLY A 121 -1.27 -4.93 3.96
CA GLY A 121 -0.64 -5.35 5.21
C GLY A 121 -1.51 -5.04 6.43
N LEU A 122 -2.05 -3.83 6.53
CA LEU A 122 -2.98 -3.45 7.59
C LEU A 122 -4.27 -4.27 7.55
N MET A 123 -4.84 -4.48 6.36
CA MET A 123 -6.03 -5.32 6.19
C MET A 123 -5.76 -6.76 6.63
N ASN A 124 -4.60 -7.32 6.26
CA ASN A 124 -4.14 -8.63 6.71
C ASN A 124 -4.07 -8.74 8.22
N VAL A 125 -3.44 -7.79 8.90
CA VAL A 125 -3.31 -7.84 10.36
C VAL A 125 -4.67 -7.75 11.04
N VAL A 126 -5.52 -6.80 10.63
CA VAL A 126 -6.65 -6.34 11.46
C VAL A 126 -7.98 -6.99 11.08
N VAL A 127 -8.25 -7.22 9.79
CA VAL A 127 -9.59 -7.66 9.35
C VAL A 127 -10.04 -8.97 10.02
N PRO A 128 -9.25 -10.07 10.03
CA PRO A 128 -9.69 -11.31 10.67
C PRO A 128 -9.95 -11.14 12.17
N LEU A 129 -9.13 -10.35 12.88
CA LEU A 129 -9.32 -10.04 14.29
C LEU A 129 -10.64 -9.28 14.53
N GLN A 130 -10.94 -8.28 13.70
CA GLN A 130 -12.17 -7.50 13.81
C GLN A 130 -13.44 -8.28 13.45
N LEU A 131 -13.33 -9.32 12.61
CA LEU A 131 -14.46 -10.19 12.26
C LEU A 131 -14.70 -11.30 13.29
N GLY A 132 -13.81 -11.47 14.27
CA GLY A 132 -13.85 -12.60 15.20
C GLY A 132 -13.45 -13.93 14.55
N ALA A 133 -12.66 -13.89 13.47
CA ALA A 133 -12.19 -15.06 12.72
C ALA A 133 -10.81 -15.53 13.21
N ARG A 134 -10.51 -16.83 13.03
CA ARG A 134 -9.21 -17.41 13.40
C ARG A 134 -8.12 -17.17 12.34
N ASP A 135 -8.51 -17.07 11.07
CA ASP A 135 -7.63 -16.76 9.94
C ASP A 135 -8.45 -16.24 8.75
N VAL A 136 -7.81 -15.99 7.62
CA VAL A 136 -8.44 -15.69 6.31
C VAL A 136 -8.98 -16.95 5.62
N ALA A 137 -9.81 -16.76 4.58
CA ALA A 137 -10.47 -17.85 3.86
C ALA A 137 -9.49 -18.76 3.12
N TYR A 138 -8.43 -18.19 2.55
CA TYR A 138 -7.43 -18.92 1.79
C TYR A 138 -6.00 -18.58 2.30
N PRO A 139 -5.53 -19.23 3.37
CA PRO A 139 -4.22 -18.92 3.98
C PRO A 139 -3.03 -19.13 3.02
N PHE A 140 -3.06 -20.19 2.21
CA PHE A 140 -2.04 -20.42 1.18
C PHE A 140 -2.04 -19.32 0.11
N VAL A 141 -3.22 -18.94 -0.39
CA VAL A 141 -3.35 -17.89 -1.41
C VAL A 141 -2.83 -16.56 -0.85
N ASN A 142 -3.07 -16.29 0.44
CA ASN A 142 -2.54 -15.11 1.11
C ASN A 142 -0.99 -15.04 1.09
N SER A 143 -0.34 -16.18 1.38
CA SER A 143 1.11 -16.31 1.31
C SER A 143 1.62 -16.14 -0.13
N LEU A 144 0.97 -16.78 -1.09
CA LEU A 144 1.32 -16.66 -2.52
C LEU A 144 1.17 -15.20 -3.01
N SER A 145 0.08 -14.52 -2.66
CA SER A 145 -0.15 -13.12 -3.02
C SER A 145 0.98 -12.21 -2.55
N PHE A 146 1.44 -12.40 -1.31
CA PHE A 146 2.56 -11.64 -0.77
C PHE A 146 3.84 -11.87 -1.57
N TRP A 147 4.18 -13.13 -1.81
CA TRP A 147 5.41 -13.45 -2.53
C TRP A 147 5.39 -13.00 -3.99
N LEU A 148 4.23 -12.99 -4.67
CA LEU A 148 4.11 -12.39 -6.01
C LEU A 148 4.32 -10.87 -6.00
N SER A 149 3.84 -10.16 -4.96
CA SER A 149 4.15 -8.74 -4.77
C SER A 149 5.66 -8.51 -4.54
N VAL A 150 6.33 -9.40 -3.78
CA VAL A 150 7.79 -9.35 -3.60
C VAL A 150 8.52 -9.55 -4.92
N VAL A 151 8.07 -10.47 -5.77
CA VAL A 151 8.65 -10.67 -7.12
C VAL A 151 8.54 -9.41 -7.96
N GLY A 152 7.37 -8.76 -7.96
CA GLY A 152 7.17 -7.48 -8.66
C GLY A 152 8.14 -6.41 -8.17
N ALA A 153 8.28 -6.26 -6.84
CA ALA A 153 9.19 -5.30 -6.24
C ALA A 153 10.66 -5.62 -6.58
N LEU A 154 11.06 -6.89 -6.53
CA LEU A 154 12.41 -7.33 -6.88
C LEU A 154 12.75 -7.04 -8.34
N LEU A 155 11.82 -7.21 -9.27
CA LEU A 155 12.03 -6.88 -10.69
C LEU A 155 12.33 -5.38 -10.87
N VAL A 156 11.58 -4.50 -10.19
CA VAL A 156 11.87 -3.05 -10.21
C VAL A 156 13.25 -2.78 -9.61
N MET A 157 13.59 -3.39 -8.47
CA MET A 157 14.88 -3.16 -7.82
C MET A 157 16.06 -3.68 -8.65
N ILE A 158 15.88 -4.79 -9.38
CA ILE A 158 16.92 -5.35 -10.26
C ILE A 158 17.14 -4.47 -11.48
N SER A 159 16.08 -3.86 -12.04
CA SER A 159 16.19 -2.96 -13.19
C SER A 159 17.11 -1.76 -12.96
N MET A 160 17.36 -1.41 -11.69
CA MET A 160 18.32 -0.36 -11.32
C MET A 160 19.78 -0.75 -11.61
N PHE A 161 20.10 -2.05 -11.58
CA PHE A 161 21.47 -2.55 -11.69
C PHE A 161 21.74 -3.32 -12.98
N VAL A 162 20.68 -3.82 -13.63
CA VAL A 162 20.75 -4.62 -14.84
C VAL A 162 19.70 -4.09 -15.82
N GLY A 163 20.18 -3.42 -16.86
CA GLY A 163 19.36 -2.70 -17.83
C GLY A 163 18.96 -1.31 -17.32
N ASP A 164 17.84 -0.84 -17.87
CA ASP A 164 17.18 0.41 -17.49
C ASP A 164 15.78 0.10 -16.96
N PHE A 165 15.19 1.01 -16.20
CA PHE A 165 13.74 1.00 -15.95
C PHE A 165 13.01 1.81 -17.03
N ALA A 166 11.68 1.73 -17.08
CA ALA A 166 10.89 2.49 -18.04
C ALA A 166 11.12 4.00 -17.86
N ALA A 167 11.33 4.73 -18.97
CA ALA A 167 11.46 6.19 -19.00
C ALA A 167 10.18 6.87 -19.53
N THR A 168 9.02 6.23 -19.36
CA THR A 168 7.75 6.61 -20.03
C THR A 168 6.70 7.16 -19.06
N GLY A 169 7.06 7.31 -17.78
CA GLY A 169 6.16 7.62 -16.68
C GLY A 169 5.41 6.40 -16.15
N TRP A 170 4.88 6.52 -14.94
CA TRP A 170 4.29 5.40 -14.19
C TRP A 170 3.05 4.74 -14.82
N VAL A 171 2.52 5.32 -15.90
CA VAL A 171 1.37 4.81 -16.67
C VAL A 171 1.77 4.37 -18.08
N ALA A 172 3.06 4.40 -18.43
CA ALA A 172 3.64 3.86 -19.68
C ALA A 172 2.80 4.08 -20.96
N TYR A 173 2.44 5.33 -21.26
CA TYR A 173 1.58 5.65 -22.40
C TYR A 173 2.22 5.29 -23.75
N PRO A 174 1.50 4.58 -24.63
CA PRO A 174 1.74 4.59 -26.06
C PRO A 174 1.50 6.00 -26.64
N PRO A 175 2.19 6.39 -27.72
CA PRO A 175 3.14 5.56 -28.46
C PRO A 175 4.53 5.50 -27.81
N LEU A 176 4.82 6.29 -26.77
CA LEU A 176 6.17 6.38 -26.20
C LEU A 176 6.67 5.03 -25.62
N SER A 177 5.78 4.20 -25.10
CA SER A 177 6.11 2.86 -24.60
C SER A 177 6.25 1.78 -25.70
N GLU A 178 6.01 2.11 -26.96
CA GLU A 178 6.21 1.19 -28.09
C GLU A 178 7.69 1.02 -28.45
N LEU A 179 8.04 -0.11 -29.08
CA LEU A 179 9.42 -0.43 -29.45
C LEU A 179 10.09 0.62 -30.36
N GLY A 180 9.31 1.31 -31.20
CA GLY A 180 9.82 2.36 -32.08
C GLY A 180 10.38 3.57 -31.34
N TYR A 181 9.93 3.82 -30.11
CA TYR A 181 10.36 4.96 -29.28
C TYR A 181 11.15 4.52 -28.04
N SER A 182 10.79 3.39 -27.43
CA SER A 182 11.44 2.81 -26.25
C SER A 182 11.89 1.36 -26.52
N PRO A 183 13.01 1.17 -27.24
CA PRO A 183 13.52 -0.16 -27.59
C PRO A 183 14.22 -0.89 -26.43
N THR A 184 14.49 -0.20 -25.32
CA THR A 184 15.16 -0.77 -24.15
C THR A 184 14.27 -1.75 -23.40
N ALA A 185 14.87 -2.55 -22.51
CA ALA A 185 14.16 -3.50 -21.64
C ALA A 185 13.33 -2.82 -20.54
N GLY A 186 13.40 -1.49 -20.38
CA GLY A 186 12.79 -0.78 -19.25
C GLY A 186 11.27 -0.86 -19.20
N VAL A 187 10.60 -0.73 -20.35
CA VAL A 187 9.14 -0.93 -20.43
C VAL A 187 8.78 -2.39 -20.12
N ASP A 188 9.63 -3.34 -20.48
CA ASP A 188 9.40 -4.76 -20.21
C ASP A 188 9.52 -5.07 -18.71
N TYR A 189 10.48 -4.46 -18.01
CA TYR A 189 10.55 -4.49 -16.54
C TYR A 189 9.28 -3.94 -15.90
N TYR A 190 8.78 -2.80 -16.38
CA TYR A 190 7.52 -2.21 -15.92
C TYR A 190 6.34 -3.18 -16.11
N ILE A 191 6.19 -3.74 -17.32
CA ILE A 191 5.11 -4.68 -17.66
C ILE A 191 5.13 -5.89 -16.73
N TRP A 192 6.25 -6.63 -16.68
CA TRP A 192 6.29 -7.91 -15.96
C TRP A 192 6.28 -7.73 -14.44
N SER A 193 6.83 -6.63 -13.93
CA SER A 193 6.74 -6.26 -12.51
C SER A 193 5.29 -6.05 -12.07
N LEU A 194 4.52 -5.27 -12.84
CA LEU A 194 3.13 -4.99 -12.52
C LEU A 194 2.21 -6.18 -12.81
N GLN A 195 2.48 -6.97 -13.84
CA GLN A 195 1.66 -8.14 -14.17
C GLN A 195 1.71 -9.20 -13.06
N VAL A 196 2.91 -9.53 -12.56
CA VAL A 196 3.07 -10.51 -11.48
C VAL A 196 2.51 -9.98 -10.15
N SER A 197 2.77 -8.72 -9.83
CA SER A 197 2.23 -8.09 -8.61
C SER A 197 0.71 -7.95 -8.68
N GLY A 198 0.16 -7.61 -9.84
CA GLY A 198 -1.27 -7.47 -10.08
C GLY A 198 -2.04 -8.78 -9.92
N LEU A 199 -1.43 -9.92 -10.31
CA LEU A 199 -1.97 -11.25 -9.99
C LEU A 199 -2.08 -11.46 -8.47
N GLY A 200 -1.02 -11.15 -7.73
CA GLY A 200 -1.02 -11.22 -6.27
C GLY A 200 -2.11 -10.33 -5.64
N THR A 201 -2.24 -9.09 -6.09
CA THR A 201 -3.28 -8.17 -5.59
C THR A 201 -4.69 -8.68 -5.88
N THR A 202 -4.94 -9.21 -7.08
CA THR A 202 -6.25 -9.78 -7.45
C THR A 202 -6.63 -10.95 -6.54
N LEU A 203 -5.66 -11.86 -6.29
CA LEU A 203 -5.84 -13.00 -5.38
C LEU A 203 -6.13 -12.55 -3.94
N SER A 204 -5.45 -11.50 -3.46
CA SER A 204 -5.74 -10.88 -2.15
C SER A 204 -7.16 -10.32 -2.09
N GLY A 205 -7.61 -9.63 -3.14
CA GLY A 205 -8.98 -9.12 -3.26
C GLY A 205 -10.03 -10.21 -3.10
N ILE A 206 -9.89 -11.31 -3.85
CA ILE A 206 -10.80 -12.46 -3.77
C ILE A 206 -10.79 -13.05 -2.35
N ASN A 207 -9.60 -13.21 -1.75
CA ASN A 207 -9.45 -13.80 -0.42
C ASN A 207 -10.20 -13.02 0.66
N PHE A 208 -10.04 -11.69 0.69
CA PHE A 208 -10.72 -10.87 1.70
C PHE A 208 -12.22 -10.74 1.47
N ILE A 209 -12.72 -10.72 0.22
CA ILE A 209 -14.18 -10.75 -0.03
C ILE A 209 -14.77 -12.00 0.62
N VAL A 210 -14.20 -13.17 0.37
CA VAL A 210 -14.70 -14.43 0.93
C VAL A 210 -14.57 -14.42 2.45
N THR A 211 -13.44 -13.97 2.99
CA THR A 211 -13.20 -13.86 4.44
C THR A 211 -14.27 -12.98 5.10
N ILE A 212 -14.49 -11.77 4.60
CA ILE A 212 -15.45 -10.81 5.18
C ILE A 212 -16.89 -11.31 5.04
N LEU A 213 -17.26 -11.97 3.95
CA LEU A 213 -18.64 -12.41 3.76
C LEU A 213 -18.96 -13.73 4.47
N ARG A 214 -18.00 -14.66 4.57
CA ARG A 214 -18.24 -16.06 4.96
C ARG A 214 -17.62 -16.50 6.30
N MET A 215 -16.59 -15.82 6.80
CA MET A 215 -15.87 -16.23 8.03
C MET A 215 -16.17 -15.38 9.26
N ARG A 216 -17.24 -14.60 9.22
CA ARG A 216 -17.65 -13.74 10.33
C ARG A 216 -18.09 -14.55 11.55
N ALA A 217 -17.77 -14.02 12.73
CA ALA A 217 -18.30 -14.50 13.98
C ALA A 217 -19.85 -14.57 13.97
N PRO A 218 -20.46 -15.57 14.63
CA PRO A 218 -21.91 -15.70 14.72
C PRO A 218 -22.56 -14.42 15.27
N GLY A 219 -23.63 -13.96 14.60
CA GLY A 219 -24.36 -12.75 14.96
C GLY A 219 -23.78 -11.43 14.41
N LEU A 220 -22.57 -11.45 13.83
CA LEU A 220 -21.97 -10.31 13.15
C LEU A 220 -22.55 -10.15 11.73
N ASN A 221 -23.72 -9.53 11.63
CA ASN A 221 -24.30 -9.17 10.33
C ASN A 221 -23.52 -8.02 9.66
N LEU A 222 -23.77 -7.75 8.37
CA LEU A 222 -23.06 -6.71 7.62
C LEU A 222 -23.14 -5.34 8.31
N MET A 223 -24.33 -4.94 8.76
CA MET A 223 -24.54 -3.65 9.43
C MET A 223 -24.06 -3.61 10.89
N LYS A 224 -23.33 -4.61 11.36
CA LYS A 224 -22.62 -4.61 12.66
C LYS A 224 -21.10 -4.67 12.54
N MET A 225 -20.55 -4.76 11.34
CA MET A 225 -19.10 -4.82 11.15
C MET A 225 -18.43 -3.47 11.49
N PRO A 226 -17.20 -3.47 12.04
CA PRO A 226 -16.39 -2.26 12.17
C PRO A 226 -16.23 -1.55 10.82
N VAL A 227 -16.02 -0.23 10.85
CA VAL A 227 -15.96 0.56 9.61
C VAL A 227 -14.74 0.19 8.78
N PHE A 228 -13.63 -0.18 9.44
CA PHE A 228 -12.45 -0.69 8.74
C PHE A 228 -12.75 -1.95 7.90
N CYS A 229 -13.52 -2.89 8.43
CA CYS A 229 -13.98 -4.07 7.68
C CYS A 229 -14.90 -3.71 6.51
N TRP A 230 -15.77 -2.70 6.65
CA TRP A 230 -16.59 -2.21 5.53
C TRP A 230 -15.76 -1.57 4.42
N THR A 231 -14.81 -0.72 4.78
CA THR A 231 -13.91 -0.10 3.81
C THR A 231 -13.04 -1.14 3.13
N ALA A 232 -12.54 -2.13 3.87
CA ALA A 232 -11.83 -3.27 3.32
C ALA A 232 -12.71 -4.05 2.34
N LEU A 233 -13.98 -4.33 2.66
CA LEU A 233 -14.88 -5.03 1.76
C LEU A 233 -15.04 -4.30 0.42
N ILE A 234 -15.32 -3.00 0.44
CA ILE A 234 -15.47 -2.21 -0.78
C ILE A 234 -14.15 -2.14 -1.55
N THR A 235 -13.01 -1.93 -0.88
CA THR A 235 -11.68 -1.98 -1.50
C THR A 235 -11.45 -3.29 -2.23
N ASN A 236 -11.75 -4.43 -1.61
CA ASN A 236 -11.52 -5.72 -2.26
C ASN A 236 -12.47 -5.97 -3.44
N ILE A 237 -13.72 -5.49 -3.37
CA ILE A 237 -14.65 -5.52 -4.51
C ILE A 237 -14.08 -4.72 -5.68
N LEU A 238 -13.55 -3.51 -5.41
CA LEU A 238 -12.88 -2.69 -6.43
C LEU A 238 -11.69 -3.42 -7.03
N ILE A 239 -10.80 -4.00 -6.19
CA ILE A 239 -9.63 -4.76 -6.66
C ILE A 239 -10.06 -5.83 -7.67
N VAL A 240 -11.02 -6.68 -7.31
CA VAL A 240 -11.46 -7.78 -8.17
C VAL A 240 -12.12 -7.28 -9.46
N ALA A 241 -12.78 -6.13 -9.43
CA ALA A 241 -13.44 -5.56 -10.59
C ALA A 241 -12.47 -4.88 -11.58
N VAL A 242 -11.38 -4.28 -11.11
CA VAL A 242 -10.55 -3.37 -11.95
C VAL A 242 -9.15 -3.88 -12.26
N PHE A 243 -8.55 -4.74 -11.44
CA PHE A 243 -7.24 -5.33 -11.76
C PHE A 243 -7.23 -6.22 -13.01
N PRO A 244 -8.33 -6.91 -13.39
CA PRO A 244 -8.40 -7.57 -14.69
C PRO A 244 -8.21 -6.60 -15.87
N VAL A 245 -8.65 -5.34 -15.73
CA VAL A 245 -8.46 -4.31 -16.77
C VAL A 245 -6.99 -3.95 -16.91
N LEU A 246 -6.27 -3.75 -15.80
CA LEU A 246 -4.81 -3.54 -15.83
C LEU A 246 -4.09 -4.74 -16.47
N THR A 247 -4.42 -5.94 -16.00
CA THR A 247 -3.87 -7.21 -16.51
C THR A 247 -4.03 -7.32 -18.02
N GLY A 248 -5.24 -7.04 -18.53
CA GLY A 248 -5.53 -7.04 -19.95
C GLY A 248 -4.78 -5.94 -20.71
N THR A 249 -4.78 -4.71 -20.20
CA THR A 249 -4.10 -3.57 -20.84
C THR A 249 -2.60 -3.80 -20.99
N LEU A 250 -1.94 -4.29 -19.94
CA LEU A 250 -0.51 -4.63 -19.99
C LEU A 250 -0.24 -5.85 -20.86
N ALA A 251 -1.14 -6.84 -20.91
CA ALA A 251 -1.01 -7.97 -21.81
C ALA A 251 -1.11 -7.55 -23.28
N LEU A 252 -2.01 -6.62 -23.63
CA LEU A 252 -2.12 -6.05 -24.97
C LEU A 252 -0.86 -5.26 -25.33
N LEU A 253 -0.33 -4.44 -24.41
CA LEU A 253 0.93 -3.71 -24.63
C LEU A 253 2.13 -4.68 -24.77
N THR A 254 2.12 -5.78 -24.02
CA THR A 254 3.11 -6.85 -24.20
C THR A 254 2.99 -7.48 -25.59
N ALA A 255 1.77 -7.71 -26.07
CA ALA A 255 1.55 -8.29 -27.39
C ALA A 255 2.06 -7.36 -28.51
N ASP A 256 1.84 -6.06 -28.41
CA ASP A 256 2.41 -5.07 -29.34
C ASP A 256 3.95 -5.14 -29.33
N ARG A 257 4.56 -5.19 -28.14
CA ARG A 257 6.03 -5.23 -28.00
C ARG A 257 6.69 -6.58 -28.32
N TYR A 258 6.01 -7.71 -28.16
CA TYR A 258 6.63 -9.04 -28.24
C TYR A 258 6.19 -9.83 -29.47
N LEU A 259 4.98 -9.61 -29.95
CA LEU A 259 4.32 -10.43 -30.96
C LEU A 259 3.98 -9.65 -32.24
N ASP A 260 4.47 -8.40 -32.36
CA ASP A 260 4.20 -7.51 -33.49
C ASP A 260 2.70 -7.31 -33.73
N MET A 261 1.95 -7.17 -32.64
CA MET A 261 0.54 -6.79 -32.69
C MET A 261 0.41 -5.27 -32.79
N HIS A 262 -0.79 -4.81 -33.14
CA HIS A 262 -1.07 -3.40 -33.44
C HIS A 262 -2.29 -2.89 -32.66
N PHE A 263 -2.33 -3.10 -31.35
CA PHE A 263 -3.41 -2.61 -30.49
C PHE A 263 -3.31 -1.08 -30.28
N PHE A 264 -2.12 -0.59 -29.93
CA PHE A 264 -1.87 0.80 -29.52
C PHE A 264 -0.84 1.52 -30.39
N THR A 265 -0.30 0.86 -31.41
CA THR A 265 0.62 1.43 -32.39
C THR A 265 -0.01 2.57 -33.20
N ASN A 266 0.83 3.46 -33.74
CA ASN A 266 0.36 4.53 -34.64
C ASN A 266 0.07 4.04 -36.07
N GLU A 267 0.58 2.87 -36.42
CA GLU A 267 0.49 2.26 -37.74
C GLU A 267 -0.46 1.06 -37.73
N LEU A 268 -0.81 0.58 -38.93
CA LEU A 268 -1.53 -0.69 -39.15
C LEU A 268 -2.87 -0.82 -38.40
N GLY A 269 -3.50 0.32 -38.08
CA GLY A 269 -4.85 0.40 -37.51
C GLY A 269 -4.90 0.47 -35.97
N GLY A 270 -3.75 0.52 -35.29
CA GLY A 270 -3.68 0.68 -33.84
C GLY A 270 -4.19 2.04 -33.34
N ASN A 271 -4.52 2.11 -32.04
CA ASN A 271 -5.05 3.32 -31.42
C ASN A 271 -4.50 3.55 -30.00
N ALA A 272 -3.48 4.42 -29.88
CA ALA A 272 -2.88 4.80 -28.61
C ALA A 272 -3.87 5.40 -27.58
N MET A 273 -4.93 6.09 -28.03
CA MET A 273 -5.93 6.66 -27.13
C MET A 273 -6.74 5.57 -26.41
N MET A 274 -6.86 4.38 -27.00
CA MET A 274 -7.53 3.25 -26.35
C MET A 274 -6.75 2.78 -25.12
N TYR A 275 -5.42 2.77 -25.16
CA TYR A 275 -4.60 2.48 -23.98
C TYR A 275 -4.91 3.46 -22.85
N ILE A 276 -4.91 4.76 -23.16
CA ILE A 276 -5.16 5.83 -22.17
C ILE A 276 -6.55 5.65 -21.54
N ASN A 277 -7.57 5.31 -22.35
CA ASN A 277 -8.88 5.00 -21.81
C ASN A 277 -8.84 3.78 -20.87
N LEU A 278 -8.30 2.64 -21.32
CA LEU A 278 -8.27 1.39 -20.56
C LEU A 278 -7.47 1.49 -19.26
N ILE A 279 -6.28 2.11 -19.31
CA ILE A 279 -5.43 2.25 -18.13
C ILE A 279 -6.12 3.09 -17.06
N TRP A 280 -6.91 4.11 -17.41
CA TRP A 280 -7.61 4.92 -16.42
C TRP A 280 -8.91 4.30 -15.91
N VAL A 281 -9.57 3.43 -16.69
CA VAL A 281 -10.65 2.58 -16.18
C VAL A 281 -10.18 1.78 -14.96
N TRP A 282 -8.91 1.35 -14.94
CA TRP A 282 -8.26 0.81 -13.75
C TRP A 282 -7.75 1.90 -12.79
N GLY A 283 -7.02 2.89 -13.32
CA GLY A 283 -6.19 3.80 -12.52
C GLY A 283 -6.97 4.72 -11.60
N HIS A 284 -8.19 5.15 -11.97
CA HIS A 284 -9.00 5.96 -11.07
C HIS A 284 -9.61 5.14 -9.92
N PRO A 285 -10.23 3.96 -10.16
CA PRO A 285 -10.59 3.08 -9.05
C PRO A 285 -9.43 2.69 -8.13
N GLU A 286 -8.20 2.53 -8.65
CA GLU A 286 -7.01 2.24 -7.83
C GLU A 286 -6.78 3.29 -6.74
N VAL A 287 -6.94 4.59 -7.04
CA VAL A 287 -6.74 5.61 -6.01
C VAL A 287 -7.76 5.49 -4.86
N TYR A 288 -8.96 4.94 -5.14
CA TYR A 288 -9.94 4.62 -4.09
C TYR A 288 -9.61 3.34 -3.33
N ILE A 289 -9.04 2.34 -4.00
CA ILE A 289 -8.51 1.13 -3.36
C ILE A 289 -7.50 1.51 -2.26
N LEU A 290 -6.66 2.52 -2.53
CA LEU A 290 -5.68 3.03 -1.57
C LEU A 290 -6.31 3.82 -0.41
N ILE A 291 -7.25 4.73 -0.69
CA ILE A 291 -7.74 5.67 0.33
C ILE A 291 -8.81 5.06 1.26
N LEU A 292 -9.62 4.12 0.78
CA LEU A 292 -10.75 3.60 1.54
C LEU A 292 -10.32 2.89 2.84
N PRO A 293 -9.29 2.02 2.88
CA PRO A 293 -8.90 1.38 4.13
C PRO A 293 -8.23 2.36 5.10
N ALA A 294 -7.50 3.37 4.60
CA ALA A 294 -7.00 4.48 5.42
C ALA A 294 -8.17 5.23 6.10
N PHE A 295 -9.25 5.50 5.38
CA PHE A 295 -10.47 6.04 5.95
C PHE A 295 -11.10 5.14 7.02
N GLY A 296 -11.04 3.82 6.84
CA GLY A 296 -11.44 2.86 7.87
C GLY A 296 -10.59 3.02 9.14
N ALA A 297 -9.27 3.09 8.99
CA ALA A 297 -8.34 3.22 10.10
C ALA A 297 -8.59 4.52 10.89
N PHE A 298 -8.75 5.65 10.19
CA PHE A 298 -9.11 6.92 10.83
C PHE A 298 -10.42 6.84 11.62
N SER A 299 -11.40 6.08 11.13
CA SER A 299 -12.69 5.90 11.81
C SER A 299 -12.54 5.16 13.15
N GLU A 300 -11.76 4.08 13.17
CA GLU A 300 -11.50 3.31 14.40
C GLU A 300 -10.63 4.09 15.40
N ILE A 301 -9.60 4.79 14.91
CA ILE A 301 -8.69 5.60 15.73
C ILE A 301 -9.46 6.74 16.39
N ILE A 302 -10.28 7.48 15.63
CA ILE A 302 -10.95 8.65 16.18
C ILE A 302 -12.05 8.29 17.17
N ALA A 303 -12.77 7.16 16.96
CA ALA A 303 -13.73 6.65 17.93
C ALA A 303 -13.05 6.26 19.24
N THR A 304 -11.90 5.57 19.15
CA THR A 304 -11.14 5.11 20.32
C THR A 304 -10.54 6.26 21.11
N PHE A 305 -9.82 7.17 20.46
CA PHE A 305 -9.15 8.27 21.17
C PHE A 305 -10.06 9.44 21.53
N SER A 306 -11.29 9.51 21.00
CA SER A 306 -12.34 10.44 21.47
C SER A 306 -13.19 9.87 22.62
N GLY A 307 -13.04 8.57 22.93
CA GLY A 307 -13.82 7.89 23.96
C GLY A 307 -15.31 7.76 23.63
N LYS A 308 -15.69 7.83 22.34
CA LYS A 308 -17.09 7.88 21.89
C LYS A 308 -17.34 6.93 20.71
N PRO A 309 -18.57 6.39 20.58
CA PRO A 309 -18.93 5.64 19.39
C PRO A 309 -18.86 6.54 18.15
N LEU A 310 -18.58 5.94 17.00
CA LEU A 310 -18.50 6.67 15.73
C LEU A 310 -19.84 7.32 15.39
N PHE A 311 -19.81 8.62 15.14
CA PHE A 311 -21.00 9.36 14.71
C PHE A 311 -21.39 8.96 13.29
N GLY A 312 -22.68 8.73 13.04
CA GLY A 312 -23.19 8.48 11.69
C GLY A 312 -22.74 7.15 11.08
N TYR A 313 -22.57 6.07 11.85
CA TYR A 313 -22.13 4.76 11.34
C TYR A 313 -22.82 4.31 10.04
N LYS A 314 -24.17 4.34 9.98
CA LYS A 314 -24.91 3.98 8.75
C LYS A 314 -24.55 4.88 7.56
N SER A 315 -24.42 6.18 7.82
CA SER A 315 -24.03 7.17 6.82
C SER A 315 -22.60 6.92 6.32
N MET A 316 -21.67 6.54 7.19
CA MET A 316 -20.30 6.15 6.82
C MET A 316 -20.27 4.92 5.90
N VAL A 317 -21.09 3.90 6.21
CA VAL A 317 -21.22 2.69 5.39
C VAL A 317 -21.78 3.04 4.01
N TYR A 318 -22.89 3.77 3.94
CA TYR A 318 -23.48 4.16 2.66
C TYR A 318 -22.56 5.06 1.84
N ALA A 319 -21.88 6.02 2.47
CA ALA A 319 -20.90 6.86 1.79
C ALA A 319 -19.76 6.04 1.17
N THR A 320 -19.25 5.04 1.91
CA THR A 320 -18.20 4.14 1.41
C THR A 320 -18.70 3.30 0.23
N SER A 321 -19.91 2.74 0.31
CA SER A 321 -20.52 1.99 -0.80
C SER A 321 -20.79 2.87 -2.02
N SER A 322 -21.23 4.12 -1.83
CA SER A 322 -21.43 5.08 -2.91
C SER A 322 -20.12 5.43 -3.61
N ILE A 323 -19.01 5.62 -2.88
CA ILE A 323 -17.69 5.82 -3.47
C ILE A 323 -17.31 4.59 -4.32
N GLY A 324 -17.52 3.38 -3.79
CA GLY A 324 -17.29 2.14 -4.54
C GLY A 324 -17.98 2.12 -5.89
N ILE A 325 -19.28 2.43 -5.94
CA ILE A 325 -20.05 2.46 -7.20
C ILE A 325 -19.60 3.61 -8.11
N LEU A 326 -19.50 4.83 -7.57
CA LEU A 326 -19.19 6.03 -8.36
C LEU A 326 -17.77 6.00 -8.95
N SER A 327 -16.84 5.28 -8.33
CA SER A 327 -15.46 5.14 -8.83
C SER A 327 -15.38 4.60 -10.26
N PHE A 328 -16.39 3.84 -10.70
CA PHE A 328 -16.49 3.30 -12.05
C PHE A 328 -17.06 4.28 -13.08
N PHE A 329 -17.39 5.53 -12.72
CA PHE A 329 -18.07 6.47 -13.64
C PHE A 329 -17.30 7.79 -13.83
N VAL A 330 -16.01 7.81 -13.51
CA VAL A 330 -15.25 9.08 -13.39
C VAL A 330 -13.90 9.07 -14.12
N TRP A 331 -13.42 7.92 -14.61
CA TRP A 331 -12.05 7.77 -15.09
C TRP A 331 -11.63 8.72 -16.22
N LEU A 332 -12.57 9.17 -17.07
CA LEU A 332 -12.27 10.04 -18.20
C LEU A 332 -11.70 11.40 -17.80
N HIS A 333 -11.91 11.87 -16.56
CA HIS A 333 -11.35 13.14 -16.12
C HIS A 333 -9.82 13.20 -16.17
N HIS A 334 -9.14 12.05 -16.26
CA HIS A 334 -7.69 12.01 -16.39
C HIS A 334 -7.18 12.37 -17.78
N PHE A 335 -8.08 12.56 -18.75
CA PHE A 335 -7.75 12.87 -20.13
C PHE A 335 -8.81 13.77 -20.80
N PHE A 336 -9.37 14.73 -20.06
CA PHE A 336 -10.29 15.75 -20.62
C PHE A 336 -9.70 16.49 -21.84
N THR A 337 -8.38 16.61 -21.87
CA THR A 337 -7.58 17.25 -22.92
C THR A 337 -7.35 16.38 -24.17
N MET A 338 -7.84 15.13 -24.21
CA MET A 338 -7.68 14.20 -25.34
C MET A 338 -8.73 14.40 -26.45
N GLY A 339 -9.46 15.52 -26.44
CA GLY A 339 -10.37 15.89 -27.54
C GLY A 339 -11.75 15.22 -27.53
N SER A 340 -12.19 14.66 -26.39
CA SER A 340 -13.58 14.19 -26.23
C SER A 340 -14.58 15.34 -26.39
N GLY A 341 -15.79 15.03 -26.89
CA GLY A 341 -16.84 16.04 -27.08
C GLY A 341 -17.31 16.67 -25.77
N ALA A 342 -17.85 17.89 -25.85
CA ALA A 342 -18.26 18.68 -24.68
C ALA A 342 -19.24 17.95 -23.74
N ASN A 343 -20.19 17.19 -24.29
CA ASN A 343 -21.16 16.42 -23.50
C ASN A 343 -20.49 15.31 -22.67
N VAL A 344 -19.46 14.66 -23.22
CA VAL A 344 -18.70 13.61 -22.53
C VAL A 344 -17.90 14.22 -21.39
N ASN A 345 -17.17 15.30 -21.66
CA ASN A 345 -16.41 16.03 -20.63
C ASN A 345 -17.33 16.55 -19.50
N ALA A 346 -18.50 17.10 -19.85
CA ALA A 346 -19.47 17.59 -18.88
C ALA A 346 -20.02 16.45 -18.00
N PHE A 347 -20.39 15.31 -18.58
CA PHE A 347 -20.87 14.15 -17.82
C PHE A 347 -19.83 13.68 -16.80
N PHE A 348 -18.60 13.41 -17.25
CA PHE A 348 -17.55 12.90 -16.35
C PHE A 348 -17.10 13.95 -15.32
N GLY A 349 -17.10 15.24 -15.68
CA GLY A 349 -16.83 16.32 -14.72
C GLY A 349 -17.89 16.41 -13.61
N ILE A 350 -19.18 16.29 -13.97
CA ILE A 350 -20.29 16.27 -13.00
C ILE A 350 -20.20 15.02 -12.11
N MET A 351 -20.01 13.84 -12.68
CA MET A 351 -19.89 12.59 -11.90
C MET A 351 -18.71 12.65 -10.93
N THR A 352 -17.58 13.22 -11.36
CA THR A 352 -16.40 13.43 -10.51
C THR A 352 -16.69 14.42 -9.39
N SER A 353 -17.48 15.46 -9.66
CA SER A 353 -17.88 16.41 -8.61
C SER A 353 -18.82 15.76 -7.58
N ILE A 354 -19.73 14.89 -8.01
CA ILE A 354 -20.68 14.17 -7.13
C ILE A 354 -19.96 13.27 -6.12
N ILE A 355 -18.83 12.64 -6.49
CA ILE A 355 -18.09 11.74 -5.59
C ILE A 355 -17.50 12.47 -4.37
N SER A 356 -17.38 13.80 -4.42
CA SER A 356 -16.94 14.61 -3.29
C SER A 356 -17.94 14.60 -2.13
N ILE A 357 -19.24 14.41 -2.41
CA ILE A 357 -20.32 14.45 -1.40
C ILE A 357 -20.16 13.30 -0.38
N PRO A 358 -20.08 12.01 -0.77
CA PRO A 358 -19.80 10.93 0.17
C PRO A 358 -18.55 11.17 1.02
N THR A 359 -17.49 11.70 0.41
CA THR A 359 -16.22 11.96 1.10
C THR A 359 -16.36 13.09 2.13
N GLY A 360 -17.05 14.17 1.78
CA GLY A 360 -17.37 15.27 2.70
C GLY A 360 -18.20 14.81 3.89
N VAL A 361 -19.23 13.98 3.66
CA VAL A 361 -20.04 13.37 4.73
C VAL A 361 -19.15 12.61 5.73
N LYS A 362 -18.14 11.88 5.25
CA LYS A 362 -17.20 11.16 6.12
C LYS A 362 -16.35 12.11 6.97
N LEU A 363 -15.83 13.19 6.39
CA LEU A 363 -15.10 14.23 7.13
C LEU A 363 -15.94 14.83 8.26
N PHE A 364 -17.19 15.19 7.99
CA PHE A 364 -18.09 15.71 9.02
C PHE A 364 -18.42 14.69 10.10
N ASN A 365 -18.65 13.41 9.74
CA ASN A 365 -18.88 12.36 10.72
C ASN A 365 -17.69 12.16 11.66
N TRP A 366 -16.45 12.24 11.17
CA TRP A 366 -15.27 12.22 12.05
C TRP A 366 -15.21 13.45 12.98
N LEU A 367 -15.49 14.65 12.47
CA LEU A 367 -15.57 15.86 13.30
C LEU A 367 -16.63 15.73 14.42
N PHE A 368 -17.81 15.22 14.10
CA PHE A 368 -18.89 15.02 15.09
C PHE A 368 -18.63 13.86 16.06
N THR A 369 -17.77 12.90 15.68
CA THR A 369 -17.27 11.88 16.60
C THR A 369 -16.41 12.52 17.68
N MET A 370 -15.49 13.41 17.28
CA MET A 370 -14.63 14.18 18.19
C MET A 370 -15.42 15.18 19.05
N TYR A 371 -16.44 15.82 18.48
CA TYR A 371 -17.26 16.81 19.17
C TYR A 371 -17.88 16.24 20.45
N ARG A 372 -17.71 16.93 21.59
CA ARG A 372 -18.12 16.45 22.93
C ARG A 372 -17.48 15.11 23.37
N GLY A 373 -16.42 14.66 22.71
CA GLY A 373 -15.56 13.58 23.18
C GLY A 373 -14.46 14.08 24.12
N ARG A 374 -13.62 13.16 24.61
CA ARG A 374 -12.39 13.47 25.34
C ARG A 374 -11.20 13.05 24.49
N ILE A 375 -10.65 13.99 23.72
CA ILE A 375 -9.59 13.70 22.75
C ILE A 375 -8.28 13.46 23.50
N ARG A 376 -7.73 12.25 23.37
CA ARG A 376 -6.38 11.91 23.82
C ARG A 376 -5.39 12.19 22.68
N TYR A 377 -4.43 13.09 22.90
CA TYR A 377 -3.43 13.50 21.89
C TYR A 377 -2.29 12.48 21.76
N HIS A 378 -2.63 11.28 21.29
CA HIS A 378 -1.69 10.25 20.86
C HIS A 378 -1.20 10.51 19.42
N SER A 379 -0.05 9.97 19.03
CA SER A 379 0.50 10.08 17.66
C SER A 379 -0.53 9.72 16.59
N SER A 380 -1.25 8.59 16.73
CA SER A 380 -2.32 8.20 15.81
C SER A 380 -3.43 9.26 15.67
N THR A 381 -3.77 9.97 16.75
CA THR A 381 -4.76 11.06 16.71
C THR A 381 -4.23 12.29 15.98
N LEU A 382 -2.95 12.61 16.17
CA LEU A 382 -2.30 13.71 15.45
C LEU A 382 -2.28 13.45 13.94
N TRP A 383 -1.89 12.23 13.53
CA TRP A 383 -1.98 11.81 12.13
C TRP A 383 -3.40 11.95 11.57
N THR A 384 -4.43 11.55 12.31
CA THR A 384 -5.83 11.71 11.90
C THR A 384 -6.24 13.17 11.74
N ILE A 385 -5.87 14.05 12.68
CA ILE A 385 -6.18 15.48 12.58
C ILE A 385 -5.42 16.12 11.41
N GLY A 386 -4.14 15.81 11.26
CA GLY A 386 -3.31 16.26 10.13
C GLY A 386 -3.88 15.81 8.79
N PHE A 387 -4.37 14.57 8.71
CA PHE A 387 -5.13 14.05 7.57
C PHE A 387 -6.35 14.91 7.28
N MET A 388 -7.23 15.16 8.25
CA MET A 388 -8.47 15.88 8.01
C MET A 388 -8.25 17.27 7.41
N VAL A 389 -7.23 17.99 7.90
CA VAL A 389 -6.86 19.32 7.38
C VAL A 389 -6.26 19.22 5.98
N THR A 390 -5.26 18.35 5.82
CA THR A 390 -4.51 18.21 4.56
C THR A 390 -5.43 17.73 3.44
N PHE A 391 -6.16 16.64 3.70
CA PHE A 391 -7.07 16.03 2.75
C PHE A 391 -8.27 16.91 2.39
N ALA A 392 -8.74 17.80 3.27
CA ALA A 392 -9.77 18.77 2.90
C ALA A 392 -9.28 19.74 1.80
N VAL A 393 -8.04 20.23 1.90
CA VAL A 393 -7.43 21.08 0.86
C VAL A 393 -7.13 20.27 -0.41
N GLY A 394 -6.62 19.04 -0.25
CA GLY A 394 -6.42 18.12 -1.36
C GLY A 394 -7.73 17.86 -2.13
N GLY A 395 -8.80 17.52 -1.42
CA GLY A 395 -10.13 17.31 -2.01
C GLY A 395 -10.68 18.56 -2.70
N MET A 396 -10.53 19.74 -2.11
CA MET A 396 -10.94 21.01 -2.72
C MET A 396 -10.25 21.26 -4.06
N THR A 397 -8.93 21.06 -4.11
CA THR A 397 -8.15 21.21 -5.36
C THR A 397 -8.52 20.15 -6.41
N GLY A 398 -8.92 18.94 -5.99
CA GLY A 398 -9.41 17.90 -6.89
C GLY A 398 -10.78 18.22 -7.48
N VAL A 399 -11.68 18.82 -6.71
CA VAL A 399 -12.98 19.29 -7.21
C VAL A 399 -12.79 20.41 -8.24
N LEU A 400 -11.77 21.27 -8.08
CA LEU A 400 -11.42 22.26 -9.10
C LEU A 400 -10.96 21.58 -10.41
N LEU A 401 -10.08 20.57 -10.32
CA LEU A 401 -9.61 19.80 -11.48
C LEU A 401 -10.72 18.95 -12.14
N ALA A 402 -11.79 18.64 -11.41
CA ALA A 402 -12.95 17.96 -11.98
C ALA A 402 -13.75 18.83 -12.95
N VAL A 403 -13.51 20.16 -12.98
CA VAL A 403 -14.13 21.08 -13.93
C VAL A 403 -13.31 21.11 -15.22
N PRO A 404 -13.81 20.59 -16.36
CA PRO A 404 -13.01 20.44 -17.57
C PRO A 404 -12.38 21.75 -18.07
N GLY A 405 -13.09 22.87 -17.95
CA GLY A 405 -12.55 24.18 -18.35
C GLY A 405 -11.35 24.64 -17.51
N ALA A 406 -11.30 24.27 -16.22
CA ALA A 406 -10.13 24.51 -15.38
C ALA A 406 -9.03 23.47 -15.65
N ASP A 407 -9.39 22.20 -15.86
CA ASP A 407 -8.42 21.16 -16.21
C ASP A 407 -7.69 21.51 -17.51
N PHE A 408 -8.34 22.10 -18.52
CA PHE A 408 -7.65 22.49 -19.77
C PHE A 408 -6.40 23.35 -19.58
N VAL A 409 -6.31 24.15 -18.51
CA VAL A 409 -5.14 24.98 -18.19
C VAL A 409 -4.26 24.39 -17.08
N LEU A 410 -4.82 23.55 -16.20
CA LEU A 410 -4.10 22.95 -15.08
C LEU A 410 -3.59 21.52 -15.37
N HIS A 411 -4.07 20.89 -16.44
CA HIS A 411 -3.75 19.53 -16.83
C HIS A 411 -2.25 19.36 -17.03
N ASN A 412 -1.66 18.35 -16.38
CA ASN A 412 -0.21 18.08 -16.38
C ASN A 412 0.70 19.22 -15.88
N SER A 413 0.14 20.30 -15.32
CA SER A 413 0.91 21.28 -14.55
C SER A 413 1.38 20.71 -13.21
N LEU A 414 2.22 21.44 -12.49
CA LEU A 414 2.56 21.10 -11.11
C LEU A 414 1.37 21.18 -10.15
N PHE A 415 0.26 21.84 -10.53
CA PHE A 415 -0.97 21.84 -9.74
C PHE A 415 -1.55 20.42 -9.60
N LEU A 416 -1.54 19.64 -10.68
CA LEU A 416 -1.97 18.24 -10.67
C LEU A 416 -1.08 17.40 -9.74
N VAL A 417 0.24 17.59 -9.82
CA VAL A 417 1.20 16.89 -8.97
C VAL A 417 0.95 17.25 -7.50
N ALA A 418 0.78 18.53 -7.18
CA ALA A 418 0.50 19.01 -5.83
C ALA A 418 -0.82 18.41 -5.29
N HIS A 419 -1.90 18.48 -6.07
CA HIS A 419 -3.20 17.91 -5.71
C HIS A 419 -3.09 16.42 -5.38
N PHE A 420 -2.50 15.63 -6.27
CA PHE A 420 -2.44 14.19 -6.08
C PHE A 420 -1.55 13.79 -4.88
N HIS A 421 -0.42 14.47 -4.68
CA HIS A 421 0.42 14.23 -3.52
C HIS A 421 -0.26 14.66 -2.21
N ASN A 422 -1.10 15.70 -2.24
CA ASN A 422 -1.89 16.12 -1.10
C ASN A 422 -2.81 15.00 -0.60
N VAL A 423 -3.58 14.41 -1.51
CA VAL A 423 -4.54 13.35 -1.16
C VAL A 423 -3.87 12.00 -0.85
N ILE A 424 -2.76 11.66 -1.51
CA ILE A 424 -2.04 10.40 -1.24
C ILE A 424 -1.21 10.47 0.03
N ILE A 425 -0.41 11.52 0.22
CA ILE A 425 0.42 11.65 1.44
C ILE A 425 -0.50 11.92 2.64
N GLY A 426 -1.34 12.94 2.55
CA GLY A 426 -2.22 13.35 3.63
C GLY A 426 -3.30 12.31 3.94
N GLY A 427 -3.79 11.59 2.93
CA GLY A 427 -4.81 10.55 3.10
C GLY A 427 -4.24 9.17 3.37
N VAL A 428 -3.49 8.62 2.43
CA VAL A 428 -3.03 7.21 2.46
C VAL A 428 -1.84 7.03 3.40
N VAL A 429 -0.74 7.77 3.19
CA VAL A 429 0.48 7.58 3.99
C VAL A 429 0.23 7.91 5.46
N PHE A 430 -0.39 9.05 5.76
CA PHE A 430 -0.74 9.42 7.14
C PHE A 430 -1.67 8.39 7.78
N GLY A 431 -2.66 7.87 7.04
CA GLY A 431 -3.57 6.84 7.55
C GLY A 431 -2.86 5.51 7.83
N CYS A 432 -1.93 5.12 6.96
CA CYS A 432 -1.13 3.92 7.18
C CYS A 432 -0.20 4.07 8.39
N LEU A 433 0.48 5.21 8.55
CA LEU A 433 1.32 5.48 9.73
C LEU A 433 0.50 5.57 11.02
N ALA A 434 -0.70 6.17 10.96
CA ALA A 434 -1.64 6.19 12.07
C ALA A 434 -2.07 4.78 12.47
N GLY A 435 -2.38 3.93 11.48
CA GLY A 435 -2.75 2.53 11.66
C GLY A 435 -1.61 1.68 12.22
N ILE A 436 -0.39 1.81 11.69
CA ILE A 436 0.80 1.15 12.24
C ILE A 436 0.95 1.54 13.71
N SER A 437 0.93 2.83 14.04
CA SER A 437 1.07 3.30 15.42
C SER A 437 -0.05 2.80 16.34
N TYR A 438 -1.27 2.65 15.81
CA TYR A 438 -2.43 2.21 16.59
C TYR A 438 -2.39 0.70 16.86
N TRP A 439 -2.13 -0.13 15.85
CA TRP A 439 -2.17 -1.58 15.96
C TRP A 439 -0.80 -2.23 16.25
N PHE A 440 0.29 -1.46 16.37
CA PHE A 440 1.62 -1.99 16.71
C PHE A 440 1.62 -2.92 17.95
N PRO A 441 0.95 -2.56 19.08
CA PRO A 441 0.96 -3.42 20.26
C PRO A 441 0.25 -4.75 20.03
N LYS A 442 -0.78 -4.78 19.18
CA LYS A 442 -1.53 -5.99 18.88
C LYS A 442 -0.67 -7.05 18.19
N VAL A 443 0.30 -6.61 17.40
CA VAL A 443 1.20 -7.48 16.64
C VAL A 443 2.45 -7.86 17.45
N PHE A 444 3.04 -6.91 18.16
CA PHE A 444 4.36 -7.08 18.78
C PHE A 444 4.34 -7.16 20.32
N GLY A 445 3.22 -6.82 20.97
CA GLY A 445 3.07 -6.88 22.43
C GLY A 445 3.59 -5.66 23.20
N PHE A 446 4.00 -4.59 22.52
CA PHE A 446 4.48 -3.36 23.16
C PHE A 446 4.11 -2.12 22.34
N THR A 447 4.07 -0.95 22.99
CA THR A 447 3.74 0.33 22.34
C THR A 447 4.98 0.99 21.73
N LEU A 448 4.75 1.78 20.67
CA LEU A 448 5.79 2.61 20.08
C LEU A 448 6.12 3.81 20.96
N ASP A 449 7.32 4.35 20.78
CA ASP A 449 7.80 5.53 21.49
C ASP A 449 7.02 6.75 21.00
N GLU A 450 6.34 7.41 21.93
CA GLU A 450 5.41 8.48 21.61
C GLU A 450 6.11 9.80 21.30
N PHE A 451 7.32 10.03 21.83
CA PHE A 451 8.08 11.24 21.53
C PHE A 451 8.52 11.23 20.06
N TRP A 452 9.18 10.15 19.63
CA TRP A 452 9.63 10.03 18.23
C TRP A 452 8.46 9.92 17.25
N GLY A 453 7.32 9.34 17.66
CA GLY A 453 6.08 9.36 16.87
C GLY A 453 5.58 10.77 16.59
N LYS A 454 5.59 11.66 17.59
CA LYS A 454 5.23 13.07 17.43
C LYS A 454 6.23 13.85 16.60
N VAL A 455 7.53 13.59 16.76
CA VAL A 455 8.58 14.20 15.93
C VAL A 455 8.38 13.83 14.47
N ALA A 456 8.19 12.53 14.18
CA ALA A 456 7.89 12.05 12.84
C ALA A 456 6.65 12.77 12.26
N PHE A 457 5.55 12.81 13.00
CA PHE A 457 4.33 13.51 12.59
C PHE A 457 4.59 14.98 12.20
N TRP A 458 5.24 15.76 13.07
CA TRP A 458 5.45 17.19 12.80
C TRP A 458 6.39 17.43 11.63
N CYS A 459 7.46 16.64 11.50
CA CYS A 459 8.34 16.70 10.34
C CYS A 459 7.59 16.36 9.04
N TRP A 460 6.77 15.31 9.05
CA TRP A 460 5.95 14.96 7.88
C TRP A 460 4.95 16.04 7.52
N LEU A 461 4.19 16.56 8.49
CA LEU A 461 3.16 17.57 8.24
C LEU A 461 3.77 18.88 7.72
N VAL A 462 4.76 19.44 8.42
CA VAL A 462 5.40 20.70 8.04
C VAL A 462 6.19 20.54 6.75
N GLY A 463 6.95 19.45 6.62
CA GLY A 463 7.71 19.15 5.41
C GLY A 463 6.81 18.98 4.19
N TYR A 464 5.66 18.31 4.33
CA TYR A 464 4.67 18.18 3.27
C TYR A 464 4.17 19.55 2.78
N TRP A 465 3.72 20.42 3.67
CA TRP A 465 3.20 21.73 3.28
C TRP A 465 4.28 22.59 2.62
N LEU A 466 5.50 22.58 3.13
CA LEU A 466 6.63 23.27 2.50
C LEU A 466 7.02 22.67 1.14
N ALA A 467 6.91 21.34 0.98
CA ALA A 467 7.27 20.67 -0.26
C ALA A 467 6.27 20.91 -1.39
N PHE A 468 4.96 20.87 -1.08
CA PHE A 468 3.90 20.79 -2.09
C PHE A 468 3.09 22.07 -2.26
N THR A 469 3.02 22.97 -1.27
CA THR A 469 2.38 24.28 -1.48
C THR A 469 3.03 25.09 -2.61
N PRO A 470 4.38 25.17 -2.71
CA PRO A 470 5.01 25.86 -3.83
C PRO A 470 4.59 25.29 -5.19
N LEU A 471 4.29 23.98 -5.27
CA LEU A 471 3.92 23.34 -6.52
C LEU A 471 2.50 23.73 -6.99
N TYR A 472 1.60 24.08 -6.08
CA TYR A 472 0.31 24.68 -6.47
C TYR A 472 0.52 26.04 -7.15
N ILE A 473 1.41 26.87 -6.59
CA ILE A 473 1.74 28.20 -7.14
C ILE A 473 2.40 28.05 -8.51
N LEU A 474 3.45 27.22 -8.59
CA LEU A 474 4.15 26.93 -9.83
C LEU A 474 3.23 26.35 -10.91
N GLY A 475 2.24 25.55 -10.52
CA GLY A 475 1.22 25.04 -11.43
C GLY A 475 0.36 26.14 -12.06
N PHE A 476 0.01 27.17 -11.28
CA PHE A 476 -0.68 28.35 -11.81
C PHE A 476 0.22 29.26 -12.64
N GLU A 477 1.52 29.31 -12.33
CA GLU A 477 2.53 30.06 -13.10
C GLU A 477 2.96 29.34 -14.39
N GLY A 478 2.40 28.16 -14.69
CA GLY A 478 2.59 27.43 -15.94
C GLY A 478 3.71 26.39 -15.93
N MET A 479 4.34 26.11 -14.79
CA MET A 479 5.35 25.06 -14.70
C MET A 479 4.69 23.68 -14.90
N THR A 480 5.16 22.94 -15.90
CA THR A 480 4.66 21.59 -16.22
C THR A 480 5.41 20.49 -15.49
N ARG A 481 4.78 19.31 -15.38
CA ARG A 481 5.39 18.14 -14.74
C ARG A 481 6.58 17.60 -15.55
N ARG A 482 7.45 16.83 -14.87
CA ARG A 482 8.55 16.04 -15.48
C ARG A 482 9.68 16.83 -16.15
N MET A 483 9.72 18.15 -16.00
CA MET A 483 10.89 18.93 -16.43
C MET A 483 12.08 18.66 -15.50
N ASN A 484 13.22 18.36 -16.09
CA ASN A 484 14.50 18.14 -15.41
C ASN A 484 15.41 19.38 -15.42
N HIS A 485 15.05 20.40 -16.20
CA HIS A 485 15.75 21.68 -16.38
C HIS A 485 14.75 22.79 -16.73
N TYR A 486 15.03 24.05 -16.35
CA TYR A 486 14.21 25.22 -16.64
C TYR A 486 15.03 26.52 -16.60
N SER A 487 14.53 27.57 -17.26
CA SER A 487 15.17 28.89 -17.37
C SER A 487 14.32 30.05 -16.84
N VAL A 488 13.16 29.77 -16.23
CA VAL A 488 12.25 30.80 -15.69
C VAL A 488 12.69 31.17 -14.27
N PRO A 489 13.24 32.38 -14.02
CA PRO A 489 13.81 32.72 -12.73
C PRO A 489 12.80 32.78 -11.59
N GLU A 490 11.55 33.15 -11.89
CA GLU A 490 10.47 33.28 -10.91
C GLU A 490 10.13 31.93 -10.25
N TRP A 491 10.36 30.81 -10.95
CA TRP A 491 10.08 29.48 -10.42
C TRP A 491 11.13 28.98 -9.43
N HIS A 492 12.36 29.49 -9.53
CA HIS A 492 13.50 28.95 -8.79
C HIS A 492 13.32 29.03 -7.26
N PRO A 493 12.93 30.17 -6.65
CA PRO A 493 12.73 30.26 -5.20
C PRO A 493 11.73 29.23 -4.68
N TRP A 494 10.64 28.99 -5.40
CA TRP A 494 9.62 28.01 -5.05
C TRP A 494 10.16 26.57 -5.05
N LEU A 495 11.03 26.23 -6.01
CA LEU A 495 11.67 24.91 -6.08
C LEU A 495 12.70 24.70 -4.97
N ILE A 496 13.40 25.75 -4.53
CA ILE A 496 14.27 25.69 -3.34
C ILE A 496 13.44 25.43 -2.08
N VAL A 497 12.33 26.13 -1.89
CA VAL A 497 11.42 25.88 -0.76
C VAL A 497 10.89 24.44 -0.81
N ALA A 498 10.53 23.95 -2.00
CA ALA A 498 10.07 22.58 -2.19
C ALA A 498 11.14 21.54 -1.80
N LEU A 499 12.42 21.79 -2.11
CA LEU A 499 13.54 20.94 -1.68
C LEU A 499 13.70 20.97 -0.15
N VAL A 500 13.62 22.14 0.49
CA VAL A 500 13.67 22.25 1.96
C VAL A 500 12.54 21.45 2.60
N GLY A 501 11.32 21.55 2.07
CA GLY A 501 10.20 20.72 2.51
C GLY A 501 10.50 19.22 2.39
N ALA A 502 11.05 18.79 1.25
CA ALA A 502 11.45 17.40 1.04
C ALA A 502 12.51 16.93 2.06
N MET A 503 13.51 17.75 2.38
CA MET A 503 14.50 17.43 3.42
C MET A 503 13.86 17.26 4.80
N ILE A 504 12.87 18.09 5.15
CA ILE A 504 12.13 17.97 6.41
C ILE A 504 11.29 16.69 6.44
N VAL A 505 10.67 16.28 5.32
CA VAL A 505 10.04 14.95 5.21
C VAL A 505 11.07 13.83 5.44
N GLY A 506 12.29 13.98 4.90
CA GLY A 506 13.40 13.06 5.14
C GLY A 506 13.75 12.91 6.62
N MET A 507 13.75 14.01 7.38
CA MET A 507 13.88 13.97 8.85
C MET A 507 12.70 13.24 9.51
N GLY A 508 11.48 13.36 8.97
CA GLY A 508 10.32 12.61 9.44
C GLY A 508 10.44 11.10 9.23
N ILE A 509 10.98 10.67 8.08
CA ILE A 509 11.30 9.26 7.82
C ILE A 509 12.39 8.77 8.79
N LEU A 510 13.44 9.57 9.00
CA LEU A 510 14.49 9.22 9.96
C LEU A 510 13.93 9.09 11.39
N ALA A 511 13.07 10.02 11.82
CA ALA A 511 12.40 9.96 13.10
C ALA A 511 11.53 8.70 13.25
N LEU A 512 10.86 8.24 12.19
CA LEU A 512 10.12 6.97 12.18
C LEU A 512 11.04 5.76 12.38
N LEU A 513 12.20 5.73 11.72
CA LEU A 513 13.19 4.66 11.92
C LEU A 513 13.75 4.66 13.34
N ILE A 514 14.04 5.84 13.89
CA ILE A 514 14.49 6.00 15.28
C ILE A 514 13.39 5.55 16.25
N GLN A 515 12.12 5.88 15.97
CA GLN A 515 10.97 5.43 16.74
C GLN A 515 10.98 3.90 16.85
N PHE A 516 11.04 3.19 15.72
CA PHE A 516 11.11 1.73 15.73
C PHE A 516 12.30 1.19 16.51
N ALA A 517 13.50 1.74 16.29
CA ALA A 517 14.71 1.29 16.96
C ALA A 517 14.63 1.47 18.49
N VAL A 518 14.19 2.64 18.96
CA VAL A 518 14.05 2.93 20.40
C VAL A 518 12.95 2.08 21.03
N SER A 519 11.82 1.88 20.36
CA SER A 519 10.74 1.03 20.86
C SER A 519 11.15 -0.44 20.96
N ILE A 520 11.86 -0.97 19.96
CA ILE A 520 12.37 -2.36 20.01
C ILE A 520 13.39 -2.53 21.12
N ARG A 521 14.27 -1.54 21.34
CA ARG A 521 15.25 -1.54 22.43
C ARG A 521 14.57 -1.53 23.80
N ASN A 522 13.54 -0.71 23.97
CA ASN A 522 12.86 -0.50 25.24
C ASN A 522 11.58 -1.36 25.39
N ARG A 523 11.42 -2.42 24.56
CA ARG A 523 10.19 -3.20 24.46
C ARG A 523 9.68 -3.78 25.79
N GLU A 524 10.58 -4.13 26.71
CA GLU A 524 10.21 -4.70 28.01
C GLU A 524 9.55 -3.67 28.95
N GLN A 525 9.84 -2.38 28.77
CA GLN A 525 9.27 -1.28 29.57
C GLN A 525 7.89 -0.87 29.07
N ASN A 526 7.62 -1.06 27.77
CA ASN A 526 6.43 -0.56 27.08
C ASN A 526 5.43 -1.68 26.74
N ARG A 527 5.46 -2.79 27.49
CA ARG A 527 4.63 -3.97 27.19
C ARG A 527 3.15 -3.68 27.40
N ASP A 528 2.34 -4.16 26.48
CA ASP A 528 0.90 -4.27 26.67
C ASP A 528 0.58 -5.61 27.35
N LEU A 529 0.23 -5.55 28.63
CA LEU A 529 -0.08 -6.73 29.44
C LEU A 529 -1.57 -7.13 29.37
N THR A 530 -2.44 -6.23 28.94
CA THR A 530 -3.90 -6.44 28.96
C THR A 530 -4.43 -6.94 27.61
N GLY A 531 -3.75 -6.57 26.51
CA GLY A 531 -4.27 -6.76 25.17
C GLY A 531 -5.08 -5.56 24.66
N ASP A 532 -5.34 -4.57 25.51
CA ASP A 532 -6.10 -3.36 25.24
C ASP A 532 -5.37 -2.14 25.84
N PRO A 533 -4.31 -1.64 25.18
CA PRO A 533 -3.50 -0.53 25.70
C PRO A 533 -4.21 0.82 25.54
N TRP A 534 -5.28 0.86 24.74
CA TRP A 534 -5.95 2.09 24.33
C TRP A 534 -7.35 2.23 24.90
N ASP A 535 -7.87 1.26 25.64
CA ASP A 535 -9.31 1.18 25.94
C ASP A 535 -10.12 1.20 24.62
N GLY A 536 -9.81 0.28 23.72
CA GLY A 536 -10.37 0.11 22.38
C GLY A 536 -11.79 -0.42 22.39
N ARG A 537 -12.50 -0.27 21.26
CA ARG A 537 -13.95 -0.56 21.16
C ARG A 537 -14.28 -1.87 20.45
N SER A 538 -13.40 -2.29 19.55
CA SER A 538 -13.55 -3.39 18.60
C SER A 538 -12.92 -4.70 19.11
N LEU A 539 -13.20 -5.82 18.44
CA LEU A 539 -12.88 -7.17 18.91
C LEU A 539 -11.39 -7.51 18.95
N GLU A 540 -10.56 -6.86 18.14
CA GLU A 540 -9.12 -7.10 18.15
C GLU A 540 -8.50 -6.82 19.53
N TRP A 541 -9.05 -5.86 20.27
CA TRP A 541 -8.63 -5.50 21.64
C TRP A 541 -9.11 -6.48 22.71
N SER A 542 -9.99 -7.42 22.36
CA SER A 542 -10.41 -8.50 23.26
C SER A 542 -9.48 -9.71 23.24
N THR A 543 -8.39 -9.68 22.48
CA THR A 543 -7.33 -10.71 22.43
C THR A 543 -6.08 -10.25 23.18
N SER A 544 -5.12 -11.14 23.46
CA SER A 544 -3.84 -10.75 24.04
C SER A 544 -3.01 -9.85 23.10
N SER A 545 -1.93 -9.27 23.62
CA SER A 545 -0.92 -8.58 22.84
C SER A 545 0.45 -9.21 23.13
N PRO A 546 1.10 -9.86 22.14
CA PRO A 546 0.60 -10.14 20.80
C PRO A 546 -0.61 -11.08 20.80
N ALA A 547 -1.44 -11.00 19.76
CA ALA A 547 -2.56 -11.94 19.57
C ALA A 547 -2.04 -13.38 19.36
N PRO A 548 -2.72 -14.41 19.90
CA PRO A 548 -2.30 -15.79 19.69
C PRO A 548 -2.45 -16.19 18.22
N PHE A 549 -1.75 -17.23 17.79
CA PHE A 549 -1.74 -17.65 16.38
C PHE A 549 -3.13 -18.05 15.85
N TYR A 550 -4.03 -18.51 16.73
CA TYR A 550 -5.44 -18.84 16.43
C TYR A 550 -6.42 -17.67 16.65
N ASN A 551 -5.95 -16.48 17.03
CA ASN A 551 -6.71 -15.28 17.40
C ASN A 551 -7.66 -15.44 18.61
N PHE A 552 -8.72 -16.25 18.47
CA PHE A 552 -9.75 -16.49 19.47
C PHE A 552 -9.84 -17.98 19.78
N ALA A 553 -9.60 -18.33 21.05
CA ALA A 553 -9.80 -19.71 21.53
C ALA A 553 -11.25 -20.15 21.33
N ILE A 554 -12.20 -19.28 21.70
CA ILE A 554 -13.63 -19.44 21.45
C ILE A 554 -14.11 -18.28 20.59
N VAL A 555 -14.74 -18.60 19.46
CA VAL A 555 -15.29 -17.60 18.54
C VAL A 555 -16.33 -16.74 19.28
N PRO A 556 -16.21 -15.41 19.28
CA PRO A 556 -17.13 -14.55 20.01
C PRO A 556 -18.53 -14.59 19.38
N VAL A 557 -19.57 -14.46 20.21
CA VAL A 557 -20.95 -14.30 19.73
C VAL A 557 -21.33 -12.82 19.79
N ILE A 558 -21.71 -12.26 18.64
CA ILE A 558 -21.91 -10.82 18.48
C ILE A 558 -23.40 -10.48 18.54
N THR A 559 -23.80 -9.70 19.54
CA THR A 559 -25.18 -9.21 19.71
C THR A 559 -25.30 -7.72 19.45
N SER A 560 -24.26 -6.91 19.72
CA SER A 560 -24.24 -5.46 19.52
C SER A 560 -23.22 -5.00 18.45
N LEU A 561 -23.21 -3.70 18.15
CA LEU A 561 -22.26 -3.09 17.20
C LEU A 561 -20.83 -3.00 17.78
N GLU A 562 -20.72 -2.69 19.06
CA GLU A 562 -19.44 -2.54 19.77
C GLU A 562 -19.33 -3.59 20.88
N GLN A 563 -19.34 -4.87 20.49
CA GLN A 563 -19.46 -6.00 21.43
C GLN A 563 -18.40 -5.98 22.53
N HIS A 564 -17.14 -5.68 22.20
CA HIS A 564 -16.07 -5.62 23.18
C HIS A 564 -16.29 -4.49 24.20
N TRP A 565 -16.73 -3.32 23.75
CA TRP A 565 -17.07 -2.19 24.61
C TRP A 565 -18.23 -2.51 25.57
N ASP A 566 -19.28 -3.16 25.08
CA ASP A 566 -20.43 -3.56 25.90
C ASP A 566 -20.05 -4.67 26.91
N ASN A 567 -19.16 -5.58 26.52
CA ASN A 567 -18.61 -6.58 27.43
C ASN A 567 -17.78 -5.94 28.55
N LYS A 568 -17.00 -4.88 28.26
CA LYS A 568 -16.26 -4.13 29.28
C LYS A 568 -17.21 -3.46 30.27
N LYS A 569 -18.24 -2.76 29.77
CA LYS A 569 -19.24 -2.09 30.62
C LYS A 569 -20.06 -3.05 31.49
N SER A 570 -20.32 -4.25 31.01
CA SER A 570 -21.07 -5.27 31.74
C SER A 570 -20.20 -6.16 32.64
N GLY A 571 -18.88 -5.94 32.70
CA GLY A 571 -17.95 -6.75 33.49
C GLY A 571 -17.70 -8.16 32.94
N ARG A 572 -18.00 -8.40 31.65
CA ARG A 572 -17.91 -9.70 30.97
C ARG A 572 -16.74 -9.81 29.99
N ALA A 573 -15.90 -8.78 29.87
CA ALA A 573 -14.82 -8.73 28.87
C ALA A 573 -13.76 -9.85 29.02
N HIS A 574 -13.54 -10.32 30.24
CA HIS A 574 -12.52 -11.34 30.55
C HIS A 574 -13.13 -12.58 31.20
N ALA A 575 -14.36 -12.94 30.84
CA ALA A 575 -15.00 -14.14 31.35
C ALA A 575 -14.22 -15.40 30.90
N ARG A 576 -13.72 -16.18 31.87
CA ARG A 576 -13.04 -17.45 31.60
C ARG A 576 -14.04 -18.47 31.05
N PRO A 577 -13.78 -19.09 29.90
CA PRO A 577 -14.59 -20.20 29.42
C PRO A 577 -14.55 -21.41 30.37
N ALA A 578 -15.65 -22.16 30.41
CA ALA A 578 -15.72 -23.39 31.20
C ALA A 578 -14.92 -24.55 30.56
N LYS A 579 -14.79 -24.58 29.23
CA LYS A 579 -14.12 -25.64 28.49
C LYS A 579 -13.51 -25.08 27.20
N TYR A 580 -12.34 -25.59 26.84
CA TYR A 580 -11.70 -25.38 25.54
C TYR A 580 -11.87 -26.61 24.64
N GLU A 581 -11.83 -26.37 23.34
CA GLU A 581 -11.94 -27.39 22.31
C GLU A 581 -10.70 -27.37 21.41
N ASP A 582 -10.46 -28.49 20.71
CA ASP A 582 -9.37 -28.55 19.74
C ASP A 582 -9.63 -27.56 18.59
N ILE A 583 -8.57 -26.88 18.16
CA ILE A 583 -8.65 -25.86 17.12
C ILE A 583 -7.99 -26.37 15.85
N HIS A 584 -8.79 -26.50 14.78
CA HIS A 584 -8.28 -26.76 13.44
C HIS A 584 -7.57 -25.51 12.89
N MET A 585 -6.32 -25.69 12.42
CA MET A 585 -5.48 -24.62 11.89
C MET A 585 -4.73 -25.08 10.62
N PRO A 586 -4.48 -24.17 9.66
CA PRO A 586 -3.70 -24.48 8.46
C PRO A 586 -2.22 -24.63 8.78
N ARG A 587 -1.52 -25.53 8.09
CA ARG A 587 -0.06 -25.66 8.18
C ARG A 587 0.66 -24.62 7.33
N ASN A 588 1.87 -24.29 7.77
CA ASN A 588 2.84 -23.53 6.97
C ASN A 588 3.24 -24.31 5.72
N THR A 589 3.53 -23.59 4.64
CA THR A 589 3.92 -24.20 3.35
C THR A 589 4.93 -23.35 2.60
N GLY A 590 5.93 -24.01 2.01
CA GLY A 590 6.91 -23.37 1.13
C GLY A 590 6.43 -23.19 -0.31
N ALA A 591 5.27 -23.73 -0.68
CA ALA A 591 4.80 -23.69 -2.06
C ALA A 591 4.64 -22.25 -2.60
N GLY A 592 4.19 -21.31 -1.76
CA GLY A 592 3.99 -19.91 -2.18
C GLY A 592 5.29 -19.22 -2.61
N VAL A 593 6.37 -19.39 -1.81
CA VAL A 593 7.69 -18.83 -2.13
C VAL A 593 8.34 -19.55 -3.32
N ILE A 594 8.16 -20.87 -3.46
CA ILE A 594 8.71 -21.64 -4.58
C ILE A 594 8.05 -21.24 -5.91
N ILE A 595 6.71 -21.15 -5.95
CA ILE A 595 5.98 -20.66 -7.13
C ILE A 595 6.47 -19.26 -7.50
N SER A 596 6.63 -18.39 -6.52
CA SER A 596 7.09 -17.01 -6.74
C SER A 596 8.55 -16.95 -7.20
N ALA A 597 9.42 -17.85 -6.74
CA ALA A 597 10.79 -17.95 -7.24
C ALA A 597 10.84 -18.37 -8.73
N PHE A 598 9.99 -19.33 -9.12
CA PHE A 598 9.84 -19.67 -10.54
C PHE A 598 9.18 -18.54 -11.35
N SER A 599 8.25 -17.80 -10.76
CA SER A 599 7.66 -16.61 -11.38
C SER A 599 8.69 -15.50 -11.58
N MET A 600 9.60 -15.29 -10.64
CA MET A 600 10.73 -14.37 -10.78
C MET A 600 11.63 -14.79 -11.96
N LEU A 601 11.98 -16.07 -12.04
CA LEU A 601 12.75 -16.60 -13.16
C LEU A 601 12.02 -16.38 -14.50
N PHE A 602 10.73 -16.68 -14.55
CA PHE A 602 9.89 -16.46 -15.73
C PHE A 602 9.89 -14.98 -16.15
N CYS A 603 9.51 -14.07 -15.25
CA CYS A 603 9.39 -12.65 -15.55
C CYS A 603 10.73 -12.04 -15.95
N PHE A 604 11.82 -12.31 -15.22
CA PHE A 604 13.15 -11.84 -15.58
C PHE A 604 13.60 -12.39 -16.94
N ALA A 605 13.32 -13.67 -17.22
CA ALA A 605 13.61 -14.26 -18.50
C ALA A 605 12.78 -13.64 -19.64
N MET A 606 11.52 -13.28 -19.41
CA MET A 606 10.70 -12.59 -20.40
C MET A 606 11.27 -11.21 -20.75
N VAL A 607 11.64 -10.40 -19.74
CA VAL A 607 12.29 -9.09 -19.92
C VAL A 607 13.52 -9.18 -20.81
N TRP A 608 14.35 -10.21 -20.61
CA TRP A 608 15.60 -10.38 -21.35
C TRP A 608 15.50 -11.32 -22.55
N HIS A 609 14.29 -11.74 -22.94
CA HIS A 609 14.04 -12.67 -24.06
C HIS A 609 14.81 -14.00 -23.93
N MET A 610 14.94 -14.51 -22.71
CA MET A 610 15.62 -15.76 -22.36
C MET A 610 14.64 -16.94 -22.39
N TRP A 611 14.16 -17.31 -23.59
CA TRP A 611 13.00 -18.20 -23.78
C TRP A 611 13.08 -19.55 -23.07
N VAL A 612 14.25 -20.20 -23.06
CA VAL A 612 14.45 -21.48 -22.35
C VAL A 612 14.16 -21.32 -20.85
N PHE A 613 14.67 -20.25 -20.24
CA PHE A 613 14.46 -19.97 -18.82
C PHE A 613 13.03 -19.50 -18.54
N ALA A 614 12.39 -18.80 -19.48
CA ALA A 614 10.99 -18.46 -19.37
C ALA A 614 10.12 -19.74 -19.35
N ILE A 615 10.36 -20.68 -20.25
CA ILE A 615 9.65 -21.97 -20.28
C ILE A 615 9.89 -22.75 -18.98
N VAL A 616 11.14 -22.82 -18.50
CA VAL A 616 11.47 -23.49 -17.23
C VAL A 616 10.75 -22.83 -16.05
N GLY A 617 10.73 -21.49 -15.98
CA GLY A 617 10.00 -20.75 -14.97
C GLY A 617 8.50 -21.05 -15.00
N LEU A 618 7.87 -21.01 -16.17
CA LEU A 618 6.45 -21.30 -16.33
C LEU A 618 6.10 -22.75 -15.94
N ILE A 619 6.87 -23.73 -16.43
CA ILE A 619 6.68 -25.14 -16.06
C ILE A 619 6.89 -25.33 -14.55
N GLY A 620 7.91 -24.70 -13.96
CA GLY A 620 8.17 -24.77 -12.52
C GLY A 620 7.03 -24.21 -11.68
N MET A 621 6.45 -23.07 -12.08
CA MET A 621 5.25 -22.50 -11.44
C MET A 621 4.08 -23.49 -11.47
N ILE A 622 3.76 -24.01 -12.66
CA ILE A 622 2.62 -24.92 -12.87
C ILE A 622 2.84 -26.24 -12.14
N ALA A 623 4.02 -26.85 -12.27
CA ALA A 623 4.36 -28.11 -11.64
C ALA A 623 4.31 -28.00 -10.10
N THR A 624 4.83 -26.91 -9.53
CA THR A 624 4.76 -26.67 -8.09
C THR A 624 3.31 -26.47 -7.62
N PHE A 625 2.51 -25.73 -8.38
CA PHE A 625 1.09 -25.56 -8.08
C PHE A 625 0.34 -26.90 -8.12
N ILE A 626 0.55 -27.71 -9.17
CA ILE A 626 -0.04 -29.06 -9.27
C ILE A 626 0.42 -29.92 -8.09
N ALA A 627 1.72 -29.96 -7.78
CA ALA A 627 2.22 -30.72 -6.63
C ALA A 627 1.54 -30.31 -5.32
N ARG A 628 1.31 -29.01 -5.12
CA ARG A 628 0.58 -28.50 -3.94
C ARG A 628 -0.88 -28.95 -3.92
N THR A 629 -1.55 -29.10 -5.06
CA THR A 629 -2.94 -29.59 -5.10
C THR A 629 -3.09 -31.07 -4.72
N TYR A 630 -2.02 -31.87 -4.82
CA TYR A 630 -2.00 -33.27 -4.39
C TYR A 630 -1.56 -33.47 -2.93
N ASP A 631 -1.11 -32.41 -2.26
CA ASP A 631 -0.69 -32.46 -0.87
C ASP A 631 -1.91 -32.59 0.07
N GLN A 632 -1.91 -33.63 0.90
CA GLN A 632 -3.00 -33.92 1.83
C GLN A 632 -2.69 -33.49 3.28
N ASP A 633 -1.41 -33.24 3.63
CA ASP A 633 -1.03 -32.80 4.98
C ASP A 633 -1.04 -31.26 5.05
N VAL A 634 -2.23 -30.68 4.97
CA VAL A 634 -2.43 -29.23 4.81
C VAL A 634 -2.84 -28.52 6.10
N ASP A 635 -3.23 -29.26 7.12
CA ASP A 635 -3.81 -28.74 8.35
C ASP A 635 -3.41 -29.59 9.57
N TYR A 636 -3.67 -29.03 10.75
CA TYR A 636 -3.40 -29.69 12.03
C TYR A 636 -4.40 -29.24 13.07
N TYR A 637 -4.45 -29.98 14.18
CA TYR A 637 -5.24 -29.61 15.35
C TYR A 637 -4.34 -29.14 16.48
N VAL A 638 -4.68 -27.99 17.06
CA VAL A 638 -4.13 -27.52 18.34
C VAL A 638 -4.94 -28.18 19.45
N PRO A 639 -4.34 -29.00 20.31
CA PRO A 639 -5.08 -29.67 21.39
C PRO A 639 -5.66 -28.66 22.39
N ALA A 640 -6.85 -28.94 22.91
CA ALA A 640 -7.53 -28.12 23.90
C ALA A 640 -6.69 -27.85 25.15
N ALA A 641 -5.81 -28.79 25.54
CA ALA A 641 -4.88 -28.62 26.65
C ALA A 641 -3.85 -27.50 26.39
N GLU A 642 -3.35 -27.39 25.15
CA GLU A 642 -2.42 -26.34 24.76
C GLU A 642 -3.13 -24.97 24.68
N VAL A 643 -4.36 -24.95 24.17
CA VAL A 643 -5.20 -23.74 24.19
C VAL A 643 -5.45 -23.29 25.62
N ALA A 644 -5.81 -24.21 26.51
CA ALA A 644 -6.04 -23.93 27.92
C ALA A 644 -4.78 -23.37 28.60
N ARG A 645 -3.59 -23.91 28.31
CA ARG A 645 -2.31 -23.41 28.82
C ARG A 645 -2.07 -21.96 28.41
N ILE A 646 -2.17 -21.66 27.10
CA ILE A 646 -1.95 -20.31 26.56
C ILE A 646 -2.95 -19.29 27.14
N GLU A 647 -4.23 -19.64 27.20
CA GLU A 647 -5.25 -18.74 27.75
C GLU A 647 -5.12 -18.57 29.27
N SER A 648 -4.67 -19.59 30.00
CA SER A 648 -4.42 -19.48 31.45
C SER A 648 -3.29 -18.50 31.75
N GLU A 649 -2.16 -18.59 31.03
CA GLU A 649 -1.06 -17.63 31.12
C GLU A 649 -1.51 -16.20 30.81
N ARG A 650 -2.45 -16.03 29.86
CA ARG A 650 -3.05 -14.73 29.56
C ARG A 650 -3.89 -14.21 30.73
N PHE A 651 -4.75 -15.05 31.32
CA PHE A 651 -5.57 -14.62 32.44
C PHE A 651 -4.76 -14.33 33.71
N GLU A 652 -3.61 -14.99 33.90
CA GLU A 652 -2.66 -14.66 34.96
C GLU A 652 -2.07 -13.27 34.74
N LYS A 653 -1.58 -12.96 33.53
CA LYS A 653 -1.10 -11.61 33.19
C LYS A 653 -2.16 -10.53 33.36
N LEU A 654 -3.41 -10.83 33.00
CA LEU A 654 -4.53 -9.92 33.22
C LEU A 654 -4.79 -9.67 34.71
N ALA A 655 -4.63 -10.69 35.56
CA ALA A 655 -4.78 -10.57 37.00
C ALA A 655 -3.61 -9.82 37.65
N GLU A 656 -2.38 -9.93 37.11
CA GLU A 656 -1.22 -9.15 37.55
C GLU A 656 -1.33 -7.66 37.16
N ALA A 657 -2.04 -7.35 36.06
CA ALA A 657 -2.20 -6.01 35.55
C ALA A 657 -3.41 -5.24 36.14
N ALA A 658 -4.37 -5.96 36.74
CA ALA A 658 -5.57 -5.40 37.38
C ALA A 658 -5.31 -5.04 38.84
#